data_AF-A0AAN7RFI6-F1
#
_entry.id   AF-A0AAN7RFI6-F1
#
_cell.length_a   1.000
_cell.length_b   1.000
_cell.length_c   1.000
_cell.angle_alpha   90.00
_cell.angle_beta   90.00
_cell.angle_gamma   90.00
#
_symmetry.space_group_name_H-M   'P 1'
#
loop_
_entity.id
_entity.type
_entity.pdbx_description
1 polymer ?
#
loop_
_entity_poly.entity_id
_entity_poly.type
_entity_poly.pdbx_seq_one_letter_code
_entity_poly.pdbx_strand_id
1 'polypeptide(L)'
;MDLPSLAVVLQAALSPNPDERNAAENSLDQFQYTPQHLVRLLQIIVDGNCDMAVRQVASIHFKNFIAKNWSPQEPDEQHKILEADKSMVRDHILVFVAQVPPLLRVQLGECIKTIIHADYPEQWPQLLEWVKHSLQDQQIYGALFVLRILTRKYEYKSDEERTPVYHIVNETFPSLLNIFNTLLQIANPPLEVADLIKLICKIFWSSIYLEIPKQLLDPNVFNGWMVLFLNLLERPVPFEGQPADPELRKSWGWWKVKKWTVHILNRLYTRFGDLKPQNPESRAFAQIFQKNYAGKILECHLNVLGVIRTGGYLPDRVTNLILQYLSISISKNTMYNLLQPKLDVLLFEIVFPLMCFNDNDQKLWEEDPHEYVRKGYDIIEDLYSSRTASRDFVCELVRKRGKDNLQKFILFLVGIFNRYNESLVEYKPYRQKDGALLAIGALSDKLKRTEPYKAELEQMLVQHVFPEFTSPLGHLRARAAWVAGQYAHINFSDANNYIKALHSVVSGLRDPELPVRVDSIFALRSFIEACNDLDQIRPILPQLLDELFKLMNEVENEDLVFTLETIVDKFGEEMAPYALGLCQNLAAAFWKCMNTADADDEADDDAGALAAVGCLRAISTILESVSRLPHLFVQVEPTLLPIMRKMLTTDGQEVYEEVLEIASYMTFYLPTISLDMWTLWPLMMEALKDWAIDFFPNILVPLDNFISRGSGHFLTCKEPDYQQSLWAMVSHVMADENLEDSDIEPAPKLIEVVFQNCKGQVDHWVEPYLRITVERLKRTNKSYLKCLLMQVIANALYYNTVLTLSILQKLGVTTVIFNLWFEMLQQVKKSGLLANFKREHDKKVCCLGLISLLALPAEQLPEEALGRIFRATLDLLVKYKDQVAEAEKIEDADDDDDDDDMDGSQTDEDNDEDVSDKDMGVDAEDGDEANSNRLKKLVSQASVFRPDDDNDDNDDNDDDDDDYIDDEELQSPIDDVDPFIFFVDTVKVMQASNPMRFQNLTHGLEFHYQALANGVAQHAEERRVEIEKEKMEKAAGTS
;
A
#
# COMPACT_ATOMS: atom_id res chain seq x y z
N MET A 1 10.62 -41.91 -27.22
CA MET A 1 12.09 -41.82 -27.36
C MET A 1 12.73 -42.73 -26.31
N ASP A 2 13.73 -43.53 -26.66
CA ASP A 2 14.47 -44.36 -25.70
C ASP A 2 15.49 -43.52 -24.90
N LEU A 3 16.00 -44.08 -23.80
CA LEU A 3 16.88 -43.37 -22.86
C LEU A 3 18.18 -42.84 -23.50
N PRO A 4 18.89 -43.62 -24.36
CA PRO A 4 20.11 -43.13 -25.02
C PRO A 4 19.83 -41.97 -25.97
N SER A 5 18.75 -42.02 -26.75
CA SER A 5 18.42 -40.92 -27.66
C SER A 5 18.03 -39.66 -26.88
N LEU A 6 17.31 -39.80 -25.76
CA LEU A 6 16.96 -38.67 -24.91
C LEU A 6 18.20 -37.98 -24.31
N ALA A 7 19.19 -38.77 -23.88
CA ALA A 7 20.46 -38.21 -23.39
C ALA A 7 21.21 -37.41 -24.48
N VAL A 8 21.20 -37.89 -25.73
CA VAL A 8 21.80 -37.17 -26.88
C VAL A 8 21.06 -35.86 -27.17
N VAL A 9 19.72 -35.87 -27.11
CA VAL A 9 18.91 -34.65 -27.30
C VAL A 9 19.19 -33.64 -26.19
N LEU A 10 19.25 -34.08 -24.93
CA LEU A 10 19.60 -33.21 -23.79
C LEU A 10 21.03 -32.66 -23.91
N GLN A 11 21.97 -33.44 -24.46
CA GLN A 11 23.32 -32.97 -24.75
C GLN A 11 23.34 -31.93 -25.88
N ALA A 12 22.51 -32.10 -26.92
CA ALA A 12 22.38 -31.12 -28.01
C ALA A 12 21.74 -29.80 -27.54
N ALA A 13 20.87 -29.84 -26.53
CA ALA A 13 20.32 -28.64 -25.89
C ALA A 13 21.40 -27.80 -25.15
N LEU A 14 22.58 -28.38 -24.90
CA LEU A 14 23.74 -27.68 -24.33
C LEU A 14 24.72 -27.17 -25.40
N SER A 15 24.41 -27.33 -26.69
CA SER A 15 25.30 -26.92 -27.77
C SER A 15 25.45 -25.40 -27.82
N PRO A 16 26.67 -24.85 -28.02
CA PRO A 16 26.85 -23.43 -28.29
C PRO A 16 26.30 -23.01 -29.66
N ASN A 17 25.93 -23.96 -30.52
CA ASN A 17 25.29 -23.69 -31.81
C ASN A 17 23.78 -23.47 -31.61
N PRO A 18 23.24 -22.27 -31.90
CA PRO A 18 21.83 -21.96 -31.69
C PRO A 18 20.88 -22.86 -32.51
N ASP A 19 21.29 -23.29 -33.70
CA ASP A 19 20.45 -24.15 -34.56
C ASP A 19 20.29 -25.55 -33.95
N GLU A 20 21.36 -26.10 -33.37
CA GLU A 20 21.34 -27.42 -32.70
C GLU A 20 20.55 -27.37 -31.39
N ARG A 21 20.71 -26.29 -30.62
CA ARG A 21 19.96 -26.08 -29.38
C ARG A 21 18.46 -25.94 -29.66
N ASN A 22 18.07 -25.08 -30.60
CA ASN A 22 16.66 -24.88 -30.98
C ASN A 22 16.05 -26.19 -31.52
N ALA A 23 16.80 -26.97 -32.31
CA ALA A 23 16.33 -28.27 -32.78
C ALA A 23 16.13 -29.28 -31.64
N ALA A 24 17.01 -29.27 -30.63
CA ALA A 24 16.90 -30.13 -29.46
C ALA A 24 15.71 -29.75 -28.56
N GLU A 25 15.49 -28.46 -28.30
CA GLU A 25 14.34 -27.95 -27.55
C GLU A 25 13.01 -28.31 -28.24
N ASN A 26 12.91 -28.07 -29.55
CA ASN A 26 11.75 -28.48 -30.34
C ASN A 26 11.51 -29.99 -30.27
N SER A 27 12.58 -30.79 -30.24
CA SER A 27 12.44 -32.24 -30.08
C SER A 27 11.93 -32.59 -28.67
N LEU A 28 12.43 -31.94 -27.62
CA LEU A 28 11.94 -32.17 -26.25
C LEU A 28 10.44 -31.83 -26.16
N ASP A 29 10.03 -30.71 -26.74
CA ASP A 29 8.63 -30.27 -26.75
C ASP A 29 7.70 -31.23 -27.48
N GLN A 30 8.16 -31.84 -28.57
CA GLN A 30 7.38 -32.85 -29.30
C GLN A 30 7.19 -34.14 -28.51
N PHE A 31 8.16 -34.54 -27.69
CA PHE A 31 8.15 -35.84 -27.01
C PHE A 31 7.77 -35.76 -25.53
N GLN A 32 7.58 -34.57 -24.96
CA GLN A 32 7.32 -34.37 -23.52
C GLN A 32 6.07 -35.10 -23.01
N TYR A 33 5.03 -35.25 -23.85
CA TYR A 33 3.78 -35.94 -23.50
C TYR A 33 3.78 -37.45 -23.82
N THR A 34 4.91 -38.01 -24.25
CA THR A 34 4.96 -39.45 -24.56
C THR A 34 5.04 -40.30 -23.29
N PRO A 35 4.44 -41.51 -23.28
CA PRO A 35 4.52 -42.40 -22.12
C PRO A 35 5.96 -42.69 -21.70
N GLN A 36 6.20 -42.72 -20.38
CA GLN A 36 7.49 -42.89 -19.73
C GLN A 36 8.51 -41.77 -19.98
N HIS A 37 8.17 -40.67 -20.65
CA HIS A 37 9.11 -39.57 -20.86
C HIS A 37 9.61 -39.03 -19.51
N LEU A 38 8.69 -38.77 -18.58
CA LEU A 38 9.00 -38.29 -17.24
C LEU A 38 9.88 -39.28 -16.44
N VAL A 39 9.57 -40.58 -16.54
CA VAL A 39 10.34 -41.64 -15.87
C VAL A 39 11.76 -41.74 -16.44
N ARG A 40 11.94 -41.58 -17.75
CA ARG A 40 13.25 -41.61 -18.41
C ARG A 40 14.10 -40.38 -18.04
N LEU A 41 13.48 -39.20 -17.93
CA LEU A 41 14.17 -38.01 -17.40
C LEU A 41 14.69 -38.28 -15.99
N LEU A 42 13.86 -38.83 -15.10
CA LEU A 42 14.28 -39.19 -13.74
C LEU A 42 15.43 -40.21 -13.73
N GLN A 43 15.41 -41.21 -14.62
CA GLN A 43 16.51 -42.17 -14.77
C GLN A 43 17.83 -41.48 -15.18
N ILE A 44 17.79 -40.54 -16.13
CA ILE A 44 18.98 -39.79 -16.57
C ILE A 44 19.52 -38.92 -15.44
N ILE A 45 18.66 -38.26 -14.66
CA ILE A 45 19.07 -37.40 -13.53
C ILE A 45 19.89 -38.19 -12.50
N VAL A 46 19.56 -39.46 -12.29
CA VAL A 46 20.15 -40.30 -11.24
C VAL A 46 21.33 -41.13 -11.76
N ASP A 47 21.43 -41.34 -13.07
CA ASP A 47 22.52 -42.10 -13.67
C ASP A 47 23.87 -41.40 -13.47
N GLY A 48 24.69 -41.96 -12.57
CA GLY A 48 26.04 -41.48 -12.28
C GLY A 48 27.01 -41.57 -13.46
N ASN A 49 26.66 -42.30 -14.53
CA ASN A 49 27.46 -42.41 -15.74
C ASN A 49 27.18 -41.30 -16.76
N CYS A 50 26.09 -40.56 -16.61
CA CYS A 50 25.78 -39.40 -17.44
C CYS A 50 26.57 -38.17 -16.98
N ASP A 51 26.95 -37.32 -17.93
CA ASP A 51 27.63 -36.06 -17.66
C ASP A 51 26.76 -35.13 -16.78
N MET A 52 27.41 -34.38 -15.87
CA MET A 52 26.69 -33.53 -14.91
C MET A 52 25.84 -32.47 -15.62
N ALA A 53 26.31 -31.90 -16.73
CA ALA A 53 25.56 -30.87 -17.45
C ALA A 53 24.27 -31.47 -18.05
N VAL A 54 24.36 -32.67 -18.63
CA VAL A 54 23.20 -33.40 -19.17
C VAL A 54 22.20 -33.72 -18.06
N ARG A 55 22.68 -34.16 -16.89
CA ARG A 55 21.84 -34.44 -15.71
C ARG A 55 21.15 -33.17 -15.19
N GLN A 56 21.85 -32.04 -15.22
CA GLN A 56 21.30 -30.74 -14.80
C GLN A 56 20.17 -30.29 -15.74
N VAL A 57 20.38 -30.32 -17.06
CA VAL A 57 19.32 -29.99 -18.03
C VAL A 57 18.13 -30.93 -17.91
N ALA A 58 18.38 -32.23 -17.74
CA ALA A 58 17.32 -33.20 -17.48
C ALA A 58 16.50 -32.83 -16.24
N SER A 59 17.16 -32.41 -15.15
CA SER A 59 16.49 -32.01 -13.91
C SER A 59 15.68 -30.72 -14.02
N ILE A 60 16.16 -29.74 -14.80
CA ILE A 60 15.44 -28.49 -15.06
C ILE A 60 14.19 -28.75 -15.91
N HIS A 61 14.34 -29.53 -16.99
CA HIS A 61 13.21 -29.91 -17.84
C HIS A 61 12.18 -30.75 -17.06
N PHE A 62 12.65 -31.68 -16.21
CA PHE A 62 11.79 -32.45 -15.32
C PHE A 62 11.01 -31.56 -14.34
N LYS A 63 11.66 -30.57 -13.72
CA LYS A 63 11.02 -29.58 -12.86
C LYS A 63 9.95 -28.79 -13.60
N ASN A 64 10.30 -28.16 -14.72
CA ASN A 64 9.38 -27.31 -15.48
C ASN A 64 8.17 -28.10 -15.98
N PHE A 65 8.38 -29.35 -16.41
CA PHE A 65 7.29 -30.21 -16.86
C PHE A 65 6.34 -30.60 -15.71
N ILE A 66 6.86 -30.93 -14.52
CA ILE A 66 6.03 -31.23 -13.34
C ILE A 66 5.27 -30.00 -12.87
N ALA A 67 5.93 -28.85 -12.75
CA ALA A 67 5.30 -27.60 -12.33
C ALA A 67 4.08 -27.24 -13.20
N LYS A 68 4.20 -27.42 -14.53
CA LYS A 68 3.14 -27.08 -15.49
C LYS A 68 2.05 -28.14 -15.64
N ASN A 69 2.39 -29.43 -15.53
CA ASN A 69 1.52 -30.51 -16.00
C ASN A 69 1.11 -31.53 -14.92
N TRP A 70 1.54 -31.38 -13.65
CA TRP A 70 1.22 -32.37 -12.61
C TRP A 70 -0.27 -32.38 -12.23
N SER A 71 -0.90 -31.21 -12.14
CA SER A 71 -2.34 -31.06 -11.88
C SER A 71 -3.01 -30.25 -12.99
N PRO A 72 -4.27 -30.54 -13.36
CA PRO A 72 -5.01 -29.71 -14.33
C PRO A 72 -5.24 -28.30 -13.75
N GLN A 73 -5.12 -27.27 -14.58
CA GLN A 73 -5.33 -25.88 -14.16
C GLN A 73 -6.82 -25.51 -14.09
N GLU A 74 -7.63 -26.15 -14.93
CA GLU A 74 -9.09 -26.00 -14.96
C GLU A 74 -9.80 -27.34 -14.75
N PRO A 75 -11.03 -27.35 -14.18
CA PRO A 75 -11.79 -28.58 -13.92
C PRO A 75 -12.04 -29.44 -15.17
N ASP A 76 -12.12 -28.82 -16.34
CA ASP A 76 -12.42 -29.46 -17.63
C ASP A 76 -11.16 -29.85 -18.45
N GLU A 77 -9.95 -29.58 -17.93
CA GLU A 77 -8.70 -29.86 -18.63
C GLU A 77 -8.32 -31.36 -18.59
N GLN A 78 -7.92 -31.93 -19.73
CA GLN A 78 -7.46 -33.32 -19.79
C GLN A 78 -6.11 -33.50 -19.09
N HIS A 79 -5.98 -34.57 -18.31
CA HIS A 79 -4.72 -34.91 -17.64
C HIS A 79 -3.62 -35.21 -18.65
N LYS A 80 -2.56 -34.39 -18.66
CA LYS A 80 -1.43 -34.49 -19.60
C LYS A 80 -0.40 -35.56 -19.21
N ILE A 81 -0.45 -36.08 -17.98
CA ILE A 81 0.46 -37.12 -17.47
C ILE A 81 -0.33 -38.39 -17.13
N LEU A 82 0.17 -39.55 -17.55
CA LEU A 82 -0.40 -40.85 -17.21
C LEU A 82 -0.22 -41.16 -15.72
N GLU A 83 -1.26 -41.69 -15.08
CA GLU A 83 -1.22 -42.06 -13.65
C GLU A 83 -0.16 -43.10 -13.33
N ALA A 84 0.13 -44.02 -14.27
CA ALA A 84 1.21 -44.99 -14.13
C ALA A 84 2.60 -44.32 -14.04
N ASP A 85 2.82 -43.25 -14.81
CA ASP A 85 4.08 -42.48 -14.76
C ASP A 85 4.15 -41.65 -13.46
N LYS A 86 3.03 -41.05 -13.02
CA LYS A 86 2.96 -40.37 -11.71
C LYS A 86 3.31 -41.30 -10.55
N SER A 87 2.74 -42.50 -10.53
CA SER A 87 3.04 -43.51 -9.50
C SER A 87 4.53 -43.87 -9.49
N MET A 88 5.12 -44.11 -10.67
CA MET A 88 6.55 -44.42 -10.77
C MET A 88 7.43 -43.28 -10.26
N VAL A 89 7.08 -42.02 -10.53
CA VAL A 89 7.80 -40.87 -9.97
C VAL A 89 7.67 -40.84 -8.44
N ARG A 90 6.45 -40.97 -7.89
CA ARG A 90 6.23 -40.98 -6.44
C ARG A 90 7.03 -42.07 -5.72
N ASP A 91 7.07 -43.28 -6.27
CA ASP A 91 7.76 -44.41 -5.66
C ASP A 91 9.29 -44.23 -5.58
N HIS A 92 9.88 -43.50 -6.52
CA HIS A 92 11.34 -43.44 -6.68
C HIS A 92 11.97 -42.08 -6.31
N ILE A 93 11.24 -40.97 -6.44
CA ILE A 93 11.80 -39.62 -6.25
C ILE A 93 12.35 -39.41 -4.83
N LEU A 94 11.71 -40.00 -3.82
CA LEU A 94 12.13 -39.91 -2.41
C LEU A 94 13.47 -40.62 -2.15
N VAL A 95 13.72 -41.73 -2.82
CA VAL A 95 14.99 -42.46 -2.71
C VAL A 95 16.11 -41.69 -3.41
N PHE A 96 15.81 -41.12 -4.57
CA PHE A 96 16.79 -40.45 -5.40
C PHE A 96 17.21 -39.08 -4.86
N VAL A 97 16.32 -38.31 -4.25
CA VAL A 97 16.67 -37.01 -3.66
C VAL A 97 17.76 -37.12 -2.58
N ALA A 98 17.82 -38.27 -1.89
CA ALA A 98 18.85 -38.57 -0.90
C ALA A 98 20.22 -38.91 -1.52
N GLN A 99 20.26 -39.38 -2.77
CA GLN A 99 21.46 -39.90 -3.43
C GLN A 99 22.10 -38.92 -4.41
N VAL A 100 21.34 -37.98 -4.96
CA VAL A 100 21.85 -37.04 -5.97
C VAL A 100 22.67 -35.89 -5.34
N PRO A 101 23.61 -35.28 -6.10
CA PRO A 101 24.37 -34.10 -5.69
C PRO A 101 23.48 -32.87 -5.38
N PRO A 102 23.96 -31.89 -4.58
CA PRO A 102 23.16 -30.71 -4.18
C PRO A 102 22.48 -29.97 -5.35
N LEU A 103 23.20 -29.79 -6.47
CA LEU A 103 22.70 -29.09 -7.66
C LEU A 103 21.43 -29.73 -8.24
N LEU A 104 21.39 -31.06 -8.29
CA LEU A 104 20.22 -31.82 -8.78
C LEU A 104 19.16 -31.98 -7.68
N ARG A 105 19.59 -32.02 -6.43
CA ARG A 105 18.71 -32.18 -5.27
C ARG A 105 17.74 -31.01 -5.13
N VAL A 106 18.21 -29.78 -5.35
CA VAL A 106 17.34 -28.59 -5.31
C VAL A 106 16.23 -28.71 -6.36
N GLN A 107 16.57 -29.12 -7.59
CA GLN A 107 15.59 -29.32 -8.67
C GLN A 107 14.57 -30.43 -8.35
N LEU A 108 15.03 -31.57 -7.82
CA LEU A 108 14.12 -32.64 -7.35
C LEU A 108 13.30 -32.21 -6.13
N GLY A 109 13.83 -31.34 -5.27
CA GLY A 109 13.11 -30.74 -4.15
C GLY A 109 11.90 -29.93 -4.61
N GLU A 110 12.07 -29.08 -5.62
CA GLU A 110 10.95 -28.33 -6.22
C GLU A 110 9.91 -29.26 -6.84
N CYS A 111 10.33 -30.34 -7.50
CA CYS A 111 9.40 -31.35 -7.99
C CYS A 111 8.61 -31.99 -6.85
N ILE A 112 9.29 -32.40 -5.77
CA ILE A 112 8.65 -32.98 -4.58
C ILE A 112 7.66 -31.99 -3.97
N LYS A 113 7.99 -30.69 -3.91
CA LYS A 113 7.11 -29.63 -3.43
C LYS A 113 5.83 -29.57 -4.26
N THR A 114 5.90 -29.51 -5.59
CA THR A 114 4.71 -29.52 -6.46
C THR A 114 3.86 -30.77 -6.22
N ILE A 115 4.49 -31.95 -6.17
CA ILE A 115 3.78 -33.22 -5.97
C ILE A 115 3.12 -33.26 -4.57
N ILE A 116 3.80 -32.80 -3.52
CA ILE A 116 3.23 -32.74 -2.16
C ILE A 116 2.03 -31.78 -2.08
N HIS A 117 2.08 -30.65 -2.79
CA HIS A 117 0.97 -29.69 -2.81
C HIS A 117 -0.27 -30.29 -3.46
N ALA A 118 -0.10 -31.03 -4.55
CA ALA A 118 -1.18 -31.67 -5.29
C ALA A 118 -1.71 -32.96 -4.64
N ASP A 119 -0.83 -33.86 -4.19
CA ASP A 119 -1.19 -35.26 -3.95
C ASP A 119 -1.28 -35.64 -2.45
N TYR A 120 -0.69 -34.87 -1.52
CA TYR A 120 -0.69 -35.22 -0.09
C TYR A 120 -1.77 -34.45 0.69
N PRO A 121 -2.53 -35.08 1.62
CA PRO A 121 -2.38 -36.45 2.11
C PRO A 121 -3.15 -37.53 1.34
N GLU A 122 -4.13 -37.19 0.51
CA GLU A 122 -5.13 -38.14 0.01
C GLU A 122 -4.59 -39.13 -1.02
N GLN A 123 -3.80 -38.65 -2.00
CA GLN A 123 -3.27 -39.45 -3.10
C GLN A 123 -1.87 -40.01 -2.83
N TRP A 124 -1.15 -39.50 -1.83
CA TRP A 124 0.18 -39.97 -1.43
C TRP A 124 0.34 -40.23 0.09
N PRO A 125 -0.49 -41.10 0.70
CA PRO A 125 -0.48 -41.33 2.15
C PRO A 125 0.83 -41.97 2.67
N GLN A 126 1.51 -42.77 1.83
CA GLN A 126 2.75 -43.49 2.20
C GLN A 126 3.96 -42.56 2.42
N LEU A 127 3.88 -41.30 2.01
CA LEU A 127 4.96 -40.33 2.15
C LEU A 127 5.44 -40.19 3.61
N LEU A 128 4.51 -40.07 4.55
CA LEU A 128 4.85 -39.91 5.96
C LEU A 128 5.48 -41.17 6.57
N GLU A 129 5.02 -42.36 6.15
CA GLU A 129 5.62 -43.63 6.56
C GLU A 129 7.06 -43.75 6.07
N TRP A 130 7.32 -43.34 4.83
CA TRP A 130 8.68 -43.30 4.28
C TRP A 130 9.59 -42.35 5.07
N VAL A 131 9.11 -41.15 5.41
CA VAL A 131 9.88 -40.20 6.23
C VAL A 131 10.20 -40.81 7.60
N LYS A 132 9.21 -41.42 8.27
CA LYS A 132 9.39 -42.06 9.58
C LYS A 132 10.45 -43.15 9.55
N HIS A 133 10.39 -44.03 8.56
CA HIS A 133 11.37 -45.12 8.42
C HIS A 133 12.77 -44.58 8.07
N SER A 134 12.85 -43.60 7.17
CA SER A 134 14.12 -43.00 6.73
C SER A 134 14.84 -42.21 7.83
N LEU A 135 14.10 -41.65 8.80
CA LEU A 135 14.68 -41.04 10.01
C LEU A 135 15.37 -42.08 10.93
N GLN A 136 15.01 -43.36 10.84
CA GLN A 136 15.57 -44.45 11.65
C GLN A 136 16.73 -45.18 10.95
N ASP A 137 16.68 -45.33 9.62
CA ASP A 137 17.58 -46.16 8.80
C ASP A 137 18.79 -45.41 8.20
N GLN A 138 19.33 -44.40 8.90
CA GLN A 138 20.55 -43.66 8.54
C GLN A 138 20.48 -42.74 7.30
N GLN A 139 19.35 -42.64 6.57
CA GLN A 139 19.13 -41.63 5.52
C GLN A 139 18.59 -40.30 6.08
N ILE A 140 19.19 -39.82 7.16
CA ILE A 140 18.68 -38.70 7.97
C ILE A 140 18.53 -37.42 7.14
N TYR A 141 19.52 -37.08 6.30
CA TYR A 141 19.47 -35.85 5.51
C TYR A 141 18.30 -35.83 4.52
N GLY A 142 18.10 -36.92 3.76
CA GLY A 142 17.00 -37.02 2.79
C GLY A 142 15.63 -36.97 3.46
N ALA A 143 15.50 -37.65 4.60
CA ALA A 143 14.27 -37.63 5.40
C ALA A 143 13.96 -36.22 5.94
N LEU A 144 14.95 -35.51 6.49
CA LEU A 144 14.79 -34.13 6.95
C LEU A 144 14.46 -33.16 5.80
N PHE A 145 15.08 -33.35 4.64
CA PHE A 145 14.84 -32.52 3.46
C PHE A 145 13.38 -32.65 2.98
N VAL A 146 12.89 -33.88 2.82
CA VAL A 146 11.49 -34.14 2.44
C VAL A 146 10.53 -33.67 3.52
N LEU A 147 10.84 -33.93 4.80
CA LEU A 147 9.99 -33.50 5.92
C LEU A 147 9.88 -31.97 6.00
N ARG A 148 10.96 -31.23 5.69
CA ARG A 148 10.93 -29.77 5.60
C ARG A 148 9.97 -29.29 4.51
N ILE A 149 9.98 -29.90 3.33
CA ILE A 149 9.05 -29.55 2.24
C ILE A 149 7.61 -29.84 2.68
N LEU A 150 7.40 -31.01 3.31
CA LEU A 150 6.09 -31.45 3.78
C LEU A 150 5.51 -30.52 4.85
N THR A 151 6.29 -30.08 5.85
CA THR A 151 5.80 -29.15 6.88
C THR A 151 5.63 -27.73 6.35
N ARG A 152 6.44 -27.30 5.37
CA ARG A 152 6.32 -25.98 4.73
C ARG A 152 4.99 -25.81 3.98
N LYS A 153 4.43 -26.86 3.38
CA LYS A 153 3.09 -26.84 2.73
C LYS A 153 2.02 -26.20 3.60
N TYR A 154 2.09 -26.44 4.91
CA TYR A 154 1.07 -26.03 5.85
C TYR A 154 1.43 -24.77 6.65
N GLU A 155 2.59 -24.14 6.38
CA GLU A 155 3.11 -23.03 7.18
C GLU A 155 2.12 -21.87 7.29
N TYR A 156 1.42 -21.55 6.20
CA TYR A 156 0.47 -20.42 6.08
C TYR A 156 -1.00 -20.85 5.93
N LYS A 157 -1.35 -22.11 6.23
CA LYS A 157 -2.73 -22.61 6.08
C LYS A 157 -3.61 -22.33 7.31
N SER A 158 -4.93 -22.20 7.12
CA SER A 158 -5.91 -22.04 8.20
C SER A 158 -6.00 -23.29 9.10
N ASP A 159 -6.57 -23.17 10.30
CA ASP A 159 -6.59 -24.28 11.29
C ASP A 159 -7.25 -25.56 10.74
N GLU A 160 -8.35 -25.43 9.99
CA GLU A 160 -9.04 -26.57 9.37
C GLU A 160 -8.12 -27.35 8.41
N GLU A 161 -7.36 -26.64 7.58
CA GLU A 161 -6.41 -27.20 6.62
C GLU A 161 -5.09 -27.67 7.28
N ARG A 162 -4.81 -27.27 8.52
CA ARG A 162 -3.60 -27.68 9.28
C ARG A 162 -3.74 -29.02 9.98
N THR A 163 -4.92 -29.65 9.95
CA THR A 163 -5.16 -30.98 10.55
C THR A 163 -4.05 -32.02 10.23
N PRO A 164 -3.56 -32.15 8.99
CA PRO A 164 -2.49 -33.11 8.65
C PRO A 164 -1.15 -32.82 9.34
N VAL A 165 -0.84 -31.56 9.68
CA VAL A 165 0.40 -31.18 10.39
C VAL A 165 0.44 -31.80 11.77
N TYR A 166 -0.67 -31.82 12.50
CA TYR A 166 -0.72 -32.41 13.83
C TYR A 166 -0.34 -33.89 13.78
N HIS A 167 -0.79 -34.61 12.74
CA HIS A 167 -0.41 -36.01 12.52
C HIS A 167 1.08 -36.16 12.16
N ILE A 168 1.60 -35.31 11.28
CA ILE A 168 3.04 -35.30 10.91
C ILE A 168 3.91 -35.06 12.15
N VAL A 169 3.55 -34.08 12.98
CA VAL A 169 4.28 -33.73 14.22
C VAL A 169 4.29 -34.92 15.18
N ASN A 170 3.12 -35.50 15.46
CA ASN A 170 2.98 -36.65 16.36
C ASN A 170 3.91 -37.83 16.00
N GLU A 171 4.03 -38.15 14.71
CA GLU A 171 4.79 -39.29 14.22
C GLU A 171 6.30 -39.01 14.09
N THR A 172 6.71 -37.75 13.87
CA THR A 172 8.11 -37.41 13.53
C THR A 172 8.90 -36.74 14.65
N PHE A 173 8.27 -35.89 15.47
CA PHE A 173 8.97 -35.07 16.47
C PHE A 173 9.72 -35.85 17.55
N PRO A 174 9.24 -37.01 18.06
CA PRO A 174 10.02 -37.82 19.00
C PRO A 174 11.36 -38.28 18.42
N SER A 175 11.37 -38.70 17.15
CA SER A 175 12.59 -39.11 16.45
C SER A 175 13.50 -37.90 16.19
N LEU A 176 12.93 -36.77 15.76
CA LEU A 176 13.68 -35.53 15.54
C LEU A 176 14.35 -35.03 16.81
N LEU A 177 13.67 -35.08 17.95
CA LEU A 177 14.21 -34.67 19.24
C LEU A 177 15.43 -35.53 19.63
N ASN A 178 15.36 -36.84 19.42
CA ASN A 178 16.47 -37.75 19.69
C ASN A 178 17.67 -37.51 18.75
N ILE A 179 17.40 -37.29 17.46
CA ILE A 179 18.43 -36.94 16.48
C ILE A 179 19.10 -35.62 16.88
N PHE A 180 18.31 -34.59 17.21
CA PHE A 180 18.83 -33.29 17.61
C PHE A 180 19.73 -33.38 18.84
N ASN A 181 19.31 -34.12 19.88
CA ASN A 181 20.12 -34.36 21.06
C ASN A 181 21.45 -35.07 20.72
N THR A 182 21.40 -36.09 19.86
CA THR A 182 22.60 -36.83 19.43
C THR A 182 23.59 -35.93 18.67
N LEU A 183 23.09 -35.09 17.76
CA LEU A 183 23.90 -34.14 16.99
C LEU A 183 24.57 -33.10 17.90
N LEU A 184 23.87 -32.62 18.93
CA LEU A 184 24.42 -31.64 19.87
C LEU A 184 25.54 -32.22 20.77
N GLN A 185 25.53 -33.52 21.05
CA GLN A 185 26.56 -34.18 21.87
C GLN A 185 27.91 -34.38 21.15
N ILE A 186 27.97 -34.16 19.85
CA ILE A 186 29.21 -34.25 19.07
C ILE A 186 30.16 -33.12 19.49
N ALA A 187 31.34 -33.45 20.03
CA ALA A 187 32.29 -32.47 20.56
C ALA A 187 32.85 -31.52 19.48
N ASN A 188 33.29 -32.08 18.34
CA ASN A 188 33.80 -31.33 17.19
C ASN A 188 32.94 -31.63 15.94
N PRO A 189 31.80 -30.94 15.78
CA PRO A 189 30.84 -31.26 14.74
C PRO A 189 31.27 -30.68 13.39
N PRO A 190 31.27 -31.48 12.30
CA PRO A 190 31.53 -30.96 10.96
C PRO A 190 30.40 -30.06 10.48
N LEU A 191 30.63 -29.33 9.38
CA LEU A 191 29.64 -28.41 8.81
C LEU A 191 28.32 -29.10 8.43
N GLU A 192 28.38 -30.36 7.99
CA GLU A 192 27.20 -31.18 7.66
C GLU A 192 26.23 -31.32 8.84
N VAL A 193 26.75 -31.36 10.08
CA VAL A 193 25.91 -31.41 11.29
C VAL A 193 25.13 -30.10 11.46
N ALA A 194 25.74 -28.95 11.11
CA ALA A 194 25.04 -27.68 11.13
C ALA A 194 23.88 -27.66 10.13
N ASP A 195 24.06 -28.26 8.94
CA ASP A 195 22.97 -28.35 7.96
C ASP A 195 21.82 -29.24 8.42
N LEU A 196 22.11 -30.36 9.10
CA LEU A 196 21.08 -31.21 9.70
C LEU A 196 20.32 -30.49 10.82
N ILE A 197 21.03 -29.82 11.73
CA ILE A 197 20.39 -29.05 12.81
C ILE A 197 19.55 -27.92 12.22
N LYS A 198 20.06 -27.22 11.20
CA LYS A 198 19.33 -26.16 10.50
C LYS A 198 18.02 -26.67 9.92
N LEU A 199 18.01 -27.85 9.27
CA LEU A 199 16.78 -28.47 8.78
C LEU A 199 15.82 -28.80 9.92
N ILE A 200 16.30 -29.32 11.05
CA ILE A 200 15.46 -29.60 12.23
C ILE A 200 14.82 -28.31 12.77
N CYS A 201 15.60 -27.23 12.92
CA CYS A 201 15.09 -25.93 13.35
C CYS A 201 14.03 -25.41 12.37
N LYS A 202 14.29 -25.47 11.06
CA LYS A 202 13.33 -25.09 10.02
C LYS A 202 12.06 -25.94 10.07
N ILE A 203 12.15 -27.26 10.26
CA ILE A 203 10.97 -28.14 10.40
C ILE A 203 10.14 -27.70 11.62
N PHE A 204 10.79 -27.49 12.77
CA PHE A 204 10.13 -27.01 13.98
C PHE A 204 9.42 -25.67 13.74
N TRP A 205 10.09 -24.73 13.09
CA TRP A 205 9.53 -23.42 12.72
C TRP A 205 8.23 -23.53 11.92
N SER A 206 8.23 -24.24 10.78
CA SER A 206 7.00 -24.35 9.96
C SER A 206 5.87 -25.04 10.70
N SER A 207 6.18 -25.99 11.58
CA SER A 207 5.18 -26.66 12.40
C SER A 207 4.52 -25.75 13.43
N ILE A 208 5.20 -24.70 13.91
CA ILE A 208 4.67 -23.78 14.94
C ILE A 208 4.31 -22.38 14.42
N TYR A 209 4.48 -22.10 13.11
CA TYR A 209 4.44 -20.72 12.59
C TYR A 209 3.15 -19.95 12.93
N LEU A 210 1.99 -20.59 12.75
CA LEU A 210 0.68 -20.03 13.10
C LEU A 210 0.15 -20.50 14.45
N GLU A 211 0.34 -21.78 14.79
CA GLU A 211 -0.20 -22.39 16.00
C GLU A 211 0.72 -23.50 16.52
N ILE A 212 0.70 -23.73 17.83
CA ILE A 212 1.46 -24.79 18.49
C ILE A 212 0.72 -26.14 18.35
N PRO A 213 1.35 -27.16 17.74
CA PRO A 213 0.81 -28.52 17.72
C PRO A 213 0.51 -29.08 19.10
N LYS A 214 -0.60 -29.83 19.24
CA LYS A 214 -1.06 -30.41 20.52
C LYS A 214 0.03 -31.20 21.28
N GLN A 215 0.91 -31.89 20.57
CA GLN A 215 2.03 -32.62 21.18
C GLN A 215 3.02 -31.70 21.92
N LEU A 216 3.23 -30.49 21.41
CA LEU A 216 4.13 -29.49 22.02
C LEU A 216 3.46 -28.73 23.18
N LEU A 217 2.16 -28.91 23.41
CA LEU A 217 1.51 -28.43 24.62
C LEU A 217 1.86 -29.31 25.84
N ASP A 218 2.33 -30.55 25.63
CA ASP A 218 2.83 -31.38 26.73
C ASP A 218 4.11 -30.76 27.33
N PRO A 219 4.10 -30.41 28.64
CA PRO A 219 5.23 -29.74 29.27
C PRO A 219 6.55 -30.52 29.21
N ASN A 220 6.52 -31.85 29.20
CA ASN A 220 7.72 -32.68 29.17
C ASN A 220 8.34 -32.69 27.78
N VAL A 221 7.51 -32.83 26.74
CA VAL A 221 7.96 -32.81 25.35
C VAL A 221 8.51 -31.44 25.00
N PHE A 222 7.79 -30.37 25.37
CA PHE A 222 8.23 -29.00 25.16
C PHE A 222 9.54 -28.68 25.89
N ASN A 223 9.67 -29.11 27.14
CA ASN A 223 10.92 -28.94 27.91
C ASN A 223 12.12 -29.60 27.20
N GLY A 224 11.94 -30.78 26.62
CA GLY A 224 12.98 -31.46 25.84
C GLY A 224 13.52 -30.58 24.72
N TRP A 225 12.63 -30.00 23.90
CA TRP A 225 13.00 -29.08 22.82
C TRP A 225 13.68 -27.82 23.32
N MET A 226 13.11 -27.17 24.35
CA MET A 226 13.65 -25.93 24.91
C MET A 226 15.06 -26.09 25.46
N VAL A 227 15.36 -27.20 26.15
CA VAL A 227 16.71 -27.49 26.66
C VAL A 227 17.71 -27.60 25.51
N LEU A 228 17.35 -28.27 24.41
CA LEU A 228 18.24 -28.40 23.25
C LEU A 228 18.49 -27.05 22.55
N PHE A 229 17.46 -26.21 22.40
CA PHE A 229 17.62 -24.86 21.83
C PHE A 229 18.51 -23.97 22.70
N LEU A 230 18.33 -24.00 24.03
CA LEU A 230 19.18 -23.24 24.96
C LEU A 230 20.63 -23.74 24.92
N ASN A 231 20.85 -25.06 24.97
CA ASN A 231 22.20 -25.64 24.85
C ASN A 231 22.90 -25.25 23.54
N LEU A 232 22.14 -25.17 22.43
CA LEU A 232 22.65 -24.75 21.13
C LEU A 232 23.03 -23.25 21.10
N LEU A 233 22.28 -22.40 21.82
CA LEU A 233 22.62 -20.99 21.96
C LEU A 233 23.87 -20.78 22.84
N GLU A 234 23.99 -21.51 23.95
CA GLU A 234 25.14 -21.42 24.86
C GLU A 234 26.43 -21.98 24.23
N ARG A 235 26.31 -22.93 23.31
CA ARG A 235 27.46 -23.52 22.64
C ARG A 235 28.23 -22.48 21.81
N PRO A 236 29.56 -22.34 21.98
CA PRO A 236 30.36 -21.45 21.14
C PRO A 236 30.39 -21.95 19.70
N VAL A 237 30.40 -21.02 18.76
CA VAL A 237 30.57 -21.33 17.34
C VAL A 237 32.00 -21.86 17.12
N PRO A 238 32.20 -23.00 16.43
CA PRO A 238 33.54 -23.53 16.16
C PRO A 238 34.40 -22.52 15.38
N PHE A 239 35.70 -22.42 15.66
CA PHE A 239 36.62 -21.55 14.92
C PHE A 239 37.25 -22.26 13.69
N GLU A 240 37.32 -23.59 13.72
CA GLU A 240 37.93 -24.39 12.65
C GLU A 240 37.03 -24.38 11.40
N GLY A 241 37.58 -23.92 10.26
CA GLY A 241 36.87 -23.88 8.98
C GLY A 241 35.98 -22.65 8.75
N GLN A 242 36.00 -21.67 9.67
CA GLN A 242 35.26 -20.43 9.49
C GLN A 242 35.93 -19.53 8.42
N PRO A 243 35.19 -19.02 7.43
CA PRO A 243 35.72 -18.10 6.42
C PRO A 243 36.33 -16.84 7.06
N ALA A 244 37.43 -16.33 6.48
CA ALA A 244 38.06 -15.08 6.90
C ALA A 244 37.28 -13.85 6.40
N ASP A 245 36.66 -13.98 5.24
CA ASP A 245 35.80 -12.97 4.61
C ASP A 245 34.50 -12.79 5.43
N PRO A 246 34.17 -11.57 5.88
CA PRO A 246 32.93 -11.25 6.59
C PRO A 246 31.65 -11.69 5.87
N GLU A 247 31.57 -11.57 4.54
CA GLU A 247 30.35 -11.92 3.79
C GLU A 247 30.13 -13.43 3.75
N LEU A 248 31.17 -14.20 3.42
CA LEU A 248 31.14 -15.65 3.50
C LEU A 248 30.94 -16.15 4.95
N ARG A 249 31.39 -15.37 5.93
CA ARG A 249 31.21 -15.70 7.35
C ARG A 249 29.77 -15.52 7.81
N LYS A 250 29.02 -14.53 7.30
CA LYS A 250 27.57 -14.36 7.56
C LYS A 250 26.78 -15.60 7.11
N SER A 251 27.13 -16.16 5.96
CA SER A 251 26.45 -17.32 5.36
C SER A 251 26.90 -18.68 5.92
N TRP A 252 27.76 -18.71 6.94
CA TRP A 252 28.29 -19.96 7.47
C TRP A 252 27.24 -20.77 8.26
N GLY A 253 27.24 -22.09 8.08
CA GLY A 253 26.17 -22.98 8.57
C GLY A 253 25.86 -22.85 10.08
N TRP A 254 26.88 -22.68 10.93
CA TRP A 254 26.68 -22.52 12.38
C TRP A 254 26.02 -21.20 12.77
N TRP A 255 26.30 -20.12 12.05
CA TRP A 255 25.62 -18.84 12.26
C TRP A 255 24.17 -18.92 11.80
N LYS A 256 23.89 -19.62 10.69
CA LYS A 256 22.52 -19.91 10.26
C LYS A 256 21.73 -20.70 11.30
N VAL A 257 22.35 -21.70 11.93
CA VAL A 257 21.73 -22.48 13.00
C VAL A 257 21.36 -21.61 14.20
N LYS A 258 22.28 -20.74 14.66
CA LYS A 258 21.99 -19.79 15.75
C LYS A 258 20.87 -18.82 15.36
N LYS A 259 20.91 -18.27 14.15
CA LYS A 259 19.86 -17.39 13.61
C LYS A 259 18.47 -18.05 13.70
N TRP A 260 18.32 -19.26 13.16
CA TRP A 260 17.05 -20.00 13.20
C TRP A 260 16.61 -20.34 14.61
N THR A 261 17.56 -20.61 15.51
CA THR A 261 17.24 -20.84 16.93
C THR A 261 16.68 -19.59 17.60
N VAL A 262 17.31 -18.43 17.40
CA VAL A 262 16.80 -17.15 17.93
C VAL A 262 15.44 -16.81 17.31
N HIS A 263 15.23 -17.01 16.00
CA HIS A 263 13.92 -16.82 15.37
C HIS A 263 12.81 -17.62 16.05
N ILE A 264 13.04 -18.92 16.27
CA ILE A 264 12.06 -19.80 16.95
C ILE A 264 11.75 -19.28 18.36
N LEU A 265 12.78 -18.93 19.14
CA LEU A 265 12.59 -18.44 20.50
C LEU A 265 11.88 -17.08 20.56
N ASN A 266 12.17 -16.19 19.60
CA ASN A 266 11.47 -14.92 19.46
C ASN A 266 10.00 -15.15 19.16
N ARG A 267 9.67 -15.97 18.16
CA ARG A 267 8.27 -16.26 17.80
C ARG A 267 7.50 -16.94 18.93
N LEU A 268 8.13 -17.86 19.66
CA LEU A 268 7.55 -18.44 20.87
C LEU A 268 7.26 -17.39 21.94
N TYR A 269 8.04 -16.31 22.01
CA TYR A 269 7.86 -15.25 22.99
C TYR A 269 6.89 -14.15 22.56
N THR A 270 6.90 -13.73 21.30
CA THR A 270 6.02 -12.68 20.76
C THR A 270 4.59 -13.19 20.59
N ARG A 271 4.43 -14.31 19.88
CA ARG A 271 3.10 -14.83 19.49
C ARG A 271 2.48 -15.75 20.54
N PHE A 272 3.27 -16.66 21.10
CA PHE A 272 2.76 -17.69 22.03
C PHE A 272 3.09 -17.43 23.50
N GLY A 273 3.90 -16.40 23.76
CA GLY A 273 4.32 -15.99 25.08
C GLY A 273 3.49 -14.83 25.63
N ASP A 274 2.44 -14.39 24.93
CA ASP A 274 1.50 -13.39 25.43
C ASP A 274 0.31 -14.04 26.16
N LEU A 275 -0.23 -13.35 27.16
CA LEU A 275 -1.36 -13.80 27.98
C LEU A 275 -2.73 -13.38 27.41
N LYS A 276 -2.72 -12.49 26.41
CA LYS A 276 -3.88 -12.03 25.66
C LYS A 276 -4.66 -13.06 24.81
N PRO A 277 -4.13 -14.24 24.40
CA PRO A 277 -4.91 -15.16 23.56
C PRO A 277 -6.24 -15.57 24.21
N GLN A 278 -7.30 -15.64 23.38
CA GLN A 278 -8.67 -15.95 23.82
C GLN A 278 -8.82 -17.43 24.26
N ASN A 279 -7.97 -18.34 23.75
CA ASN A 279 -8.06 -19.78 24.04
C ASN A 279 -7.47 -20.15 25.42
N PRO A 280 -8.18 -20.95 26.26
CA PRO A 280 -7.73 -21.32 27.59
C PRO A 280 -6.49 -22.21 27.61
N GLU A 281 -6.31 -23.08 26.60
CA GLU A 281 -5.13 -23.94 26.45
C GLU A 281 -3.87 -23.12 26.11
N SER A 282 -3.97 -22.18 25.18
CA SER A 282 -2.86 -21.29 24.80
C SER A 282 -2.45 -20.37 25.96
N ARG A 283 -3.41 -19.91 26.76
CA ARG A 283 -3.12 -19.13 27.97
C ARG A 283 -2.34 -19.93 29.01
N ALA A 284 -2.69 -21.21 29.22
CA ALA A 284 -1.97 -22.09 30.14
C ALA A 284 -0.52 -22.33 29.67
N PHE A 285 -0.33 -22.55 28.36
CA PHE A 285 1.00 -22.65 27.76
C PHE A 285 1.81 -21.36 27.96
N ALA A 286 1.24 -20.19 27.66
CA ALA A 286 1.92 -18.90 27.81
C ALA A 286 2.41 -18.66 29.25
N GLN A 287 1.59 -18.99 30.26
CA GLN A 287 1.97 -18.90 31.67
C GLN A 287 3.16 -19.80 32.02
N ILE A 288 3.15 -21.06 31.55
CA ILE A 288 4.25 -22.00 31.76
C ILE A 288 5.51 -21.50 31.03
N PHE A 289 5.36 -20.99 29.81
CA PHE A 289 6.44 -20.48 28.98
C PHE A 289 7.16 -19.30 29.65
N GLN A 290 6.40 -18.28 30.05
CA GLN A 290 6.92 -17.10 30.73
C GLN A 290 7.63 -17.45 32.04
N LYS A 291 7.05 -18.37 32.84
CA LYS A 291 7.59 -18.72 34.16
C LYS A 291 8.88 -19.52 34.09
N ASN A 292 8.98 -20.47 33.15
CA ASN A 292 10.05 -21.48 33.16
C ASN A 292 11.17 -21.23 32.14
N TYR A 293 10.88 -20.55 31.02
CA TYR A 293 11.82 -20.43 29.90
C TYR A 293 12.19 -18.99 29.54
N ALA A 294 11.26 -18.04 29.57
CA ALA A 294 11.53 -16.67 29.13
C ALA A 294 12.76 -16.04 29.83
N GLY A 295 12.87 -16.19 31.15
CA GLY A 295 14.05 -15.71 31.89
C GLY A 295 15.38 -16.39 31.50
N LYS A 296 15.35 -17.68 31.14
CA LYS A 296 16.55 -18.43 30.70
C LYS A 296 16.96 -18.02 29.27
N ILE A 297 15.99 -17.81 28.40
CA ILE A 297 16.22 -17.31 27.03
C ILE A 297 16.88 -15.93 27.11
N LEU A 298 16.34 -15.04 27.96
CA LEU A 298 16.90 -13.72 28.21
C LEU A 298 18.37 -13.80 28.66
N GLU A 299 18.69 -14.69 29.60
CA GLU A 299 20.08 -14.87 30.06
C GLU A 299 21.01 -15.36 28.94
N CYS A 300 20.56 -16.32 28.12
CA CYS A 300 21.32 -16.81 26.96
C CYS A 300 21.57 -15.70 25.94
N HIS A 301 20.54 -14.93 25.60
CA HIS A 301 20.63 -13.78 24.70
C HIS A 301 21.65 -12.74 25.19
N LEU A 302 21.63 -12.40 26.47
CA LEU A 302 22.61 -11.48 27.06
C LEU A 302 24.04 -12.04 27.03
N ASN A 303 24.21 -13.34 27.25
CA ASN A 303 25.53 -13.97 27.17
C ASN A 303 26.07 -13.97 25.73
N VAL A 304 25.21 -14.19 24.73
CA VAL A 304 25.59 -14.11 23.30
C VAL A 304 25.98 -12.69 22.91
N LEU A 305 25.20 -11.67 23.33
CA LEU A 305 25.57 -10.26 23.10
C LEU A 305 26.86 -9.86 23.81
N GLY A 306 27.22 -10.52 24.91
CA GLY A 306 28.49 -10.32 25.61
C GLY A 306 29.73 -10.54 24.74
N VAL A 307 29.61 -11.24 23.61
CA VAL A 307 30.68 -11.38 22.60
C VAL A 307 31.05 -10.03 21.97
N ILE A 308 30.08 -9.13 21.78
CA ILE A 308 30.32 -7.80 21.21
C ILE A 308 31.23 -6.99 22.14
N ARG A 309 31.01 -7.10 23.46
CA ARG A 309 31.80 -6.42 24.49
C ARG A 309 33.29 -6.78 24.43
N THR A 310 33.61 -8.02 24.07
CA THR A 310 35.00 -8.50 23.96
C THR A 310 35.62 -8.27 22.58
N GLY A 311 34.90 -7.61 21.67
CA GLY A 311 35.34 -7.38 20.28
C GLY A 311 35.22 -8.62 19.39
N GLY A 312 34.41 -9.60 19.79
CA GLY A 312 34.14 -10.79 18.99
C GLY A 312 33.14 -10.53 17.87
N TYR A 313 33.14 -11.40 16.86
CA TYR A 313 32.23 -11.30 15.72
C TYR A 313 30.86 -11.90 16.03
N LEU A 314 29.79 -11.13 15.78
CA LEU A 314 28.40 -11.58 15.81
C LEU A 314 27.68 -11.07 14.54
N PRO A 315 26.99 -11.94 13.77
CA PRO A 315 26.27 -11.48 12.57
C PRO A 315 25.15 -10.49 12.89
N ASP A 316 24.99 -9.46 12.06
CA ASP A 316 23.99 -8.39 12.26
C ASP A 316 22.58 -8.94 12.46
N ARG A 317 22.16 -9.90 11.63
CA ARG A 317 20.83 -10.52 11.75
C ARG A 317 20.59 -11.21 13.10
N VAL A 318 21.61 -11.83 13.68
CA VAL A 318 21.49 -12.46 15.01
C VAL A 318 21.39 -11.38 16.09
N THR A 319 22.20 -10.33 15.99
CA THR A 319 22.16 -9.17 16.89
C THR A 319 20.79 -8.49 16.85
N ASN A 320 20.28 -8.20 15.66
CA ASN A 320 18.97 -7.60 15.40
C ASN A 320 17.83 -8.40 16.06
N LEU A 321 17.77 -9.72 15.83
CA LEU A 321 16.75 -10.58 16.46
C LEU A 321 16.85 -10.60 17.98
N ILE A 322 18.06 -10.66 18.54
CA ILE A 322 18.22 -10.63 19.99
C ILE A 322 17.76 -9.29 20.56
N LEU A 323 18.10 -8.17 19.91
CA LEU A 323 17.67 -6.84 20.35
C LEU A 323 16.14 -6.69 20.29
N GLN A 324 15.48 -7.18 19.24
CA GLN A 324 14.01 -7.22 19.15
C GLN A 324 13.38 -7.98 20.34
N TYR A 325 13.94 -9.13 20.73
CA TYR A 325 13.50 -9.86 21.91
C TYR A 325 13.62 -9.01 23.19
N LEU A 326 14.74 -8.29 23.32
CA LEU A 326 15.00 -7.42 24.47
C LEU A 326 14.04 -6.23 24.50
N SER A 327 13.74 -5.61 23.35
CA SER A 327 12.76 -4.51 23.22
C SER A 327 11.39 -4.93 23.74
N ILE A 328 10.88 -6.09 23.31
CA ILE A 328 9.60 -6.63 23.77
C ILE A 328 9.64 -7.00 25.27
N SER A 329 10.81 -7.41 25.76
CA SER A 329 11.00 -7.77 27.16
C SER A 329 10.96 -6.58 28.14
N ILE A 330 11.23 -5.36 27.67
CA ILE A 330 11.15 -4.14 28.49
C ILE A 330 9.69 -3.85 28.93
N SER A 331 8.74 -4.13 28.05
CA SER A 331 7.31 -3.90 28.29
C SER A 331 6.78 -4.82 29.41
N LYS A 332 7.32 -6.03 29.56
CA LYS A 332 6.89 -6.99 30.58
C LYS A 332 7.64 -6.79 31.92
N ASN A 333 6.92 -6.43 32.99
CA ASN A 333 7.49 -6.13 34.33
C ASN A 333 8.43 -7.23 34.87
N THR A 334 8.04 -8.50 34.71
CA THR A 334 8.81 -9.66 35.22
C THR A 334 10.16 -9.80 34.52
N MET A 335 10.20 -9.62 33.20
CA MET A 335 11.42 -9.70 32.41
C MET A 335 12.30 -8.47 32.61
N TYR A 336 11.70 -7.28 32.71
CA TYR A 336 12.43 -6.05 33.02
C TYR A 336 13.21 -6.16 34.34
N ASN A 337 12.61 -6.72 35.41
CA ASN A 337 13.30 -6.93 36.69
C ASN A 337 14.52 -7.86 36.58
N LEU A 338 14.51 -8.82 35.65
CA LEU A 338 15.64 -9.69 35.36
C LEU A 338 16.71 -8.99 34.51
N LEU A 339 16.30 -8.08 33.63
CA LEU A 339 17.18 -7.30 32.77
C LEU A 339 17.88 -6.15 33.52
N GLN A 340 17.19 -5.52 34.48
CA GLN A 340 17.61 -4.32 35.21
C GLN A 340 19.05 -4.38 35.76
N PRO A 341 19.53 -5.48 36.38
CA PRO A 341 20.91 -5.55 36.91
C PRO A 341 22.00 -5.49 35.82
N LYS A 342 21.68 -5.91 34.59
CA LYS A 342 22.60 -5.94 33.44
C LYS A 342 22.32 -4.82 32.44
N LEU A 343 21.28 -4.00 32.66
CA LEU A 343 20.81 -2.99 31.73
C LEU A 343 21.86 -1.91 31.46
N ASP A 344 22.56 -1.43 32.49
CA ASP A 344 23.60 -0.40 32.32
C ASP A 344 24.75 -0.92 31.41
N VAL A 345 25.18 -2.18 31.59
CA VAL A 345 26.20 -2.80 30.73
C VAL A 345 25.68 -2.98 29.31
N LEU A 346 24.44 -3.45 29.15
CA LEU A 346 23.81 -3.61 27.84
C LEU A 346 23.71 -2.28 27.10
N LEU A 347 23.21 -1.23 27.78
CA LEU A 347 22.96 0.08 27.19
C LEU A 347 24.26 0.77 26.78
N PHE A 348 25.26 0.79 27.68
CA PHE A 348 26.49 1.58 27.46
C PHE A 348 27.62 0.81 26.76
N GLU A 349 27.76 -0.50 26.97
CA GLU A 349 28.88 -1.28 26.43
C GLU A 349 28.51 -2.11 25.18
N ILE A 350 27.22 -2.25 24.85
CA ILE A 350 26.77 -3.05 23.70
C ILE A 350 25.91 -2.21 22.74
N VAL A 351 24.77 -1.69 23.20
CA VAL A 351 23.81 -0.96 22.36
C VAL A 351 24.41 0.33 21.82
N PHE A 352 25.01 1.16 22.68
CA PHE A 352 25.60 2.43 22.23
C PHE A 352 26.74 2.25 21.20
N PRO A 353 27.72 1.33 21.38
CA PRO A 353 28.71 1.04 20.34
C PRO A 353 28.12 0.56 19.01
N LEU A 354 27.02 -0.20 19.01
CA LEU A 354 26.34 -0.64 17.79
C LEU A 354 25.66 0.52 17.04
N MET A 355 25.26 1.58 17.76
CA MET A 355 24.71 2.80 17.15
C MET A 355 25.78 3.69 16.50
N CYS A 356 27.05 3.57 16.92
CA CYS A 356 28.12 4.41 16.42
C CYS A 356 28.48 4.07 14.96
N PHE A 357 29.02 5.08 14.25
CA PHE A 357 29.65 4.87 12.95
C PHE A 357 30.81 3.86 13.03
N ASN A 358 30.78 2.81 12.22
CA ASN A 358 31.71 1.69 12.28
C ASN A 358 32.64 1.62 11.04
N ASP A 359 33.55 0.63 11.02
CA ASP A 359 34.52 0.49 9.92
C ASP A 359 33.89 0.08 8.59
N ASN A 360 32.76 -0.63 8.61
CA ASN A 360 32.04 -1.00 7.39
C ASN A 360 31.34 0.22 6.79
N ASP A 361 30.74 1.09 7.62
CA ASP A 361 30.17 2.34 7.15
C ASP A 361 31.25 3.25 6.53
N GLN A 362 32.43 3.34 7.16
CA GLN A 362 33.54 4.14 6.63
C GLN A 362 33.98 3.64 5.24
N LYS A 363 34.10 2.32 5.06
CA LYS A 363 34.45 1.74 3.76
C LYS A 363 33.41 2.04 2.71
N LEU A 364 32.13 1.84 3.04
CA LEU A 364 31.05 2.10 2.11
C LEU A 364 30.98 3.59 1.75
N TRP A 365 31.15 4.47 2.74
CA TRP A 365 31.21 5.92 2.56
C TRP A 365 32.35 6.36 1.63
N GLU A 366 33.51 5.70 1.67
CA GLU A 366 34.68 6.04 0.83
C GLU A 366 34.64 5.38 -0.56
N GLU A 367 34.19 4.12 -0.64
CA GLU A 367 34.22 3.31 -1.85
C GLU A 367 32.98 3.53 -2.73
N ASP A 368 31.79 3.66 -2.12
CA ASP A 368 30.51 3.82 -2.81
C ASP A 368 29.50 4.64 -1.98
N PRO A 369 29.57 5.99 -2.04
CA PRO A 369 28.63 6.86 -1.33
C PRO A 369 27.17 6.71 -1.79
N HIS A 370 26.93 6.26 -3.02
CA HIS A 370 25.56 6.06 -3.53
C HIS A 370 24.93 4.86 -2.83
N GLU A 371 25.65 3.74 -2.74
CA GLU A 371 25.21 2.56 -2.01
C GLU A 371 25.05 2.86 -0.50
N TYR A 372 25.89 3.70 0.10
CA TYR A 372 25.70 4.14 1.49
C TYR A 372 24.35 4.84 1.70
N VAL A 373 23.99 5.77 0.80
CA VAL A 373 22.71 6.47 0.85
C VAL A 373 21.57 5.48 0.64
N ARG A 374 21.64 4.64 -0.40
CA ARG A 374 20.60 3.65 -0.71
C ARG A 374 20.30 2.75 0.50
N LYS A 375 21.35 2.15 1.09
CA LYS A 375 21.22 1.30 2.30
C LYS A 375 20.69 2.03 3.53
N GLY A 376 20.95 3.34 3.63
CA GLY A 376 20.53 4.15 4.76
C GLY A 376 19.03 4.45 4.79
N TYR A 377 18.36 4.45 3.63
CA TYR A 377 16.93 4.73 3.50
C TYR A 377 16.12 3.54 2.97
N ASP A 378 16.76 2.39 2.70
CA ASP A 378 16.09 1.15 2.34
C ASP A 378 15.41 0.51 3.57
N ILE A 379 14.07 0.49 3.54
CA ILE A 379 13.21 -0.03 4.61
C ILE A 379 13.54 -1.51 4.94
N ILE A 380 13.89 -2.32 3.93
CA ILE A 380 14.16 -3.74 4.09
C ILE A 380 15.51 -3.94 4.76
N GLU A 381 16.54 -3.18 4.35
CA GLU A 381 17.84 -3.21 5.02
C GLU A 381 17.72 -2.73 6.48
N ASP A 382 16.89 -1.72 6.73
CA ASP A 382 16.66 -1.17 8.07
C ASP A 382 16.04 -2.20 9.02
N LEU A 383 15.09 -3.01 8.54
CA LEU A 383 14.46 -4.08 9.33
C LEU A 383 15.47 -5.10 9.87
N TYR A 384 16.58 -5.32 9.16
CA TYR A 384 17.60 -6.31 9.49
C TYR A 384 18.88 -5.73 10.08
N SER A 385 18.98 -4.41 10.15
CA SER A 385 20.12 -3.68 10.67
C SER A 385 20.26 -3.82 12.19
N SER A 386 21.50 -4.01 12.64
CA SER A 386 21.85 -4.04 14.07
C SER A 386 21.87 -2.63 14.69
N ARG A 387 22.14 -1.59 13.88
CA ARG A 387 22.05 -0.18 14.27
C ARG A 387 20.60 0.22 14.55
N THR A 388 19.70 -0.11 13.62
CA THR A 388 18.28 0.23 13.69
C THR A 388 17.61 -0.49 14.87
N ALA A 389 17.85 -1.79 15.04
CA ALA A 389 17.38 -2.52 16.22
C ALA A 389 17.94 -1.97 17.56
N SER A 390 19.15 -1.42 17.57
CA SER A 390 19.74 -0.77 18.75
C SER A 390 19.04 0.56 19.06
N ARG A 391 18.75 1.36 18.02
CA ARG A 391 17.95 2.59 18.12
C ARG A 391 16.56 2.28 18.70
N ASP A 392 15.87 1.32 18.12
CA ASP A 392 14.50 0.96 18.51
C ASP A 392 14.44 0.44 19.94
N PHE A 393 15.46 -0.32 20.38
CA PHE A 393 15.60 -0.75 21.77
C PHE A 393 15.72 0.43 22.75
N VAL A 394 16.51 1.46 22.41
CA VAL A 394 16.66 2.67 23.22
C VAL A 394 15.34 3.45 23.28
N CYS A 395 14.66 3.61 22.13
CA CYS A 395 13.36 4.27 22.05
C CYS A 395 12.31 3.55 22.92
N GLU A 396 12.21 2.23 22.83
CA GLU A 396 11.25 1.46 23.63
C GLU A 396 11.60 1.48 25.13
N LEU A 397 12.89 1.44 25.49
CA LEU A 397 13.35 1.58 26.87
C LEU A 397 12.92 2.91 27.48
N VAL A 398 13.09 4.00 26.74
CA VAL A 398 12.71 5.34 27.18
C VAL A 398 11.18 5.49 27.20
N ARG A 399 10.47 4.97 26.20
CA ARG A 399 9.01 5.03 26.09
C ARG A 399 8.32 4.35 27.27
N LYS A 400 8.70 3.11 27.58
CA LYS A 400 8.04 2.30 28.63
C LYS A 400 8.67 2.46 30.02
N ARG A 401 9.97 2.74 30.14
CA ARG A 401 10.74 2.76 31.41
C ARG A 401 11.61 4.02 31.57
N GLY A 402 11.12 5.17 31.12
CA GLY A 402 11.90 6.41 31.07
C GLY A 402 12.30 7.06 32.40
N LYS A 403 11.58 6.82 33.52
CA LYS A 403 11.74 7.58 34.78
C LYS A 403 13.18 7.65 35.31
N ASP A 404 13.91 6.53 35.25
CA ASP A 404 15.32 6.47 35.70
C ASP A 404 16.30 6.28 34.54
N ASN A 405 15.90 5.56 33.49
CA ASN A 405 16.80 5.17 32.40
C ASN A 405 17.12 6.34 31.45
N LEU A 406 16.16 7.25 31.20
CA LEU A 406 16.38 8.40 30.35
C LEU A 406 17.47 9.31 30.93
N GLN A 407 17.38 9.64 32.22
CA GLN A 407 18.35 10.50 32.88
C GLN A 407 19.76 9.90 32.84
N LYS A 408 19.89 8.60 33.16
CA LYS A 408 21.18 7.90 33.08
C LYS A 408 21.77 7.93 31.67
N PHE A 409 20.94 7.70 30.66
CA PHE A 409 21.39 7.68 29.27
C PHE A 409 21.81 9.06 28.79
N ILE A 410 21.02 10.11 29.06
CA ILE A 410 21.37 11.49 28.70
C ILE A 410 22.66 11.94 29.42
N LEU A 411 22.84 11.62 30.71
CA LEU A 411 24.09 11.93 31.42
C LEU A 411 25.31 11.25 30.79
N PHE A 412 25.15 10.02 30.30
CA PHE A 412 26.20 9.33 29.57
C PHE A 412 26.54 10.01 28.24
N LEU A 413 25.52 10.43 27.46
CA LEU A 413 25.71 11.17 26.20
C LEU A 413 26.40 12.52 26.43
N VAL A 414 25.98 13.28 27.45
CA VAL A 414 26.64 14.53 27.86
C VAL A 414 28.10 14.29 28.24
N GLY A 415 28.39 13.17 28.92
CA GLY A 415 29.77 12.75 29.22
C GLY A 415 30.60 12.46 27.96
N ILE A 416 30.00 12.01 26.86
CA ILE A 416 30.66 11.86 25.56
C ILE A 416 30.94 13.22 24.94
N PHE A 417 29.97 14.13 24.95
CA PHE A 417 30.15 15.48 24.41
C PHE A 417 31.24 16.26 25.14
N ASN A 418 31.29 16.18 26.47
CA ASN A 418 32.34 16.82 27.25
C ASN A 418 33.73 16.26 26.90
N ARG A 419 33.86 14.93 26.84
CA ARG A 419 35.12 14.28 26.42
C ARG A 419 35.52 14.69 25.00
N TYR A 420 34.57 14.82 24.09
CA TYR A 420 34.83 15.28 22.73
C TYR A 420 35.33 16.73 22.69
N ASN A 421 34.73 17.61 23.49
CA ASN A 421 35.14 19.02 23.58
C ASN A 421 36.51 19.22 24.24
N GLU A 422 36.85 18.39 25.23
CA GLU A 422 38.14 18.43 25.94
C GLU A 422 39.30 17.79 25.15
N SER A 423 38.99 16.91 24.18
CA SER A 423 39.99 16.17 23.42
C SER A 423 40.67 17.01 22.33
N LEU A 424 41.98 16.80 22.16
CA LEU A 424 42.74 17.36 21.04
C LEU A 424 42.22 16.80 19.71
N VAL A 425 42.30 17.60 18.64
CA VAL A 425 41.75 17.28 17.30
C VAL A 425 42.17 15.88 16.80
N GLU A 426 43.40 15.45 17.04
CA GLU A 426 43.89 14.13 16.63
C GLU A 426 43.28 12.93 17.38
N TYR A 427 42.78 13.14 18.61
CA TYR A 427 42.23 12.08 19.47
C TYR A 427 40.73 12.25 19.73
N LYS A 428 40.06 13.11 18.96
CA LYS A 428 38.64 13.34 19.11
C LYS A 428 37.86 12.05 18.81
N PRO A 429 36.95 11.62 19.70
CA PRO A 429 36.15 10.41 19.50
C PRO A 429 34.98 10.70 18.53
N TYR A 430 35.28 10.97 17.26
CA TYR A 430 34.30 11.36 16.23
C TYR A 430 33.16 10.35 16.08
N ARG A 431 33.47 9.04 16.06
CA ARG A 431 32.48 7.96 15.97
C ARG A 431 31.51 7.91 17.15
N GLN A 432 32.00 8.16 18.36
CA GLN A 432 31.14 8.20 19.55
C GLN A 432 30.27 9.45 19.55
N LYS A 433 30.77 10.56 19.00
CA LYS A 433 29.96 11.77 18.84
C LYS A 433 28.82 11.53 17.85
N ASP A 434 29.09 10.90 16.71
CA ASP A 434 28.04 10.52 15.75
C ASP A 434 26.95 9.64 16.40
N GLY A 435 27.34 8.55 17.09
CA GLY A 435 26.39 7.68 17.79
C GLY A 435 25.59 8.41 18.87
N ALA A 436 26.20 9.38 19.56
CA ALA A 436 25.51 10.21 20.55
C ALA A 436 24.50 11.17 19.91
N LEU A 437 24.82 11.75 18.76
CA LEU A 437 23.89 12.59 17.99
C LEU A 437 22.73 11.76 17.42
N LEU A 438 23.00 10.56 16.90
CA LEU A 438 21.97 9.61 16.45
C LEU A 438 21.01 9.26 17.59
N ALA A 439 21.54 8.95 18.78
CA ALA A 439 20.73 8.62 19.95
C ALA A 439 19.84 9.78 20.42
N ILE A 440 20.32 11.03 20.32
CA ILE A 440 19.53 12.21 20.66
C ILE A 440 18.42 12.42 19.62
N GLY A 441 18.76 12.39 18.32
CA GLY A 441 17.76 12.55 17.26
C GLY A 441 16.68 11.46 17.29
N ALA A 442 17.04 10.20 17.58
CA ALA A 442 16.08 9.11 17.75
C ALA A 442 15.14 9.28 18.94
N LEU A 443 15.54 10.05 19.96
CA LEU A 443 14.74 10.35 21.15
C LEU A 443 14.00 11.69 21.05
N SER A 444 13.96 12.31 19.86
CA SER A 444 13.39 13.65 19.63
C SER A 444 11.96 13.77 20.16
N ASP A 445 11.08 12.82 19.84
CA ASP A 445 9.67 12.83 20.25
C ASP A 445 9.47 12.89 21.75
N LYS A 446 10.31 12.15 22.51
CA LYS A 446 10.23 12.14 23.97
C LYS A 446 10.88 13.39 24.57
N LEU A 447 12.02 13.82 24.02
CA LEU A 447 12.76 14.97 24.54
C LEU A 447 12.02 16.29 24.33
N LYS A 448 11.29 16.45 23.22
CA LYS A 448 10.42 17.60 22.94
C LYS A 448 9.31 17.79 23.98
N ARG A 449 8.85 16.70 24.61
CA ARG A 449 7.72 16.68 25.56
C ARG A 449 8.12 16.63 27.04
N THR A 450 9.40 16.42 27.36
CA THR A 450 9.84 16.13 28.75
C THR A 450 10.69 17.27 29.34
N GLU A 451 10.21 17.91 30.41
CA GLU A 451 10.98 18.87 31.21
C GLU A 451 11.98 18.17 32.17
N PRO A 452 13.17 18.72 32.44
CA PRO A 452 13.73 20.01 31.98
C PRO A 452 14.43 19.95 30.61
N TYR A 453 14.41 18.80 29.94
CA TYR A 453 15.18 18.60 28.70
C TYR A 453 14.72 19.52 27.58
N LYS A 454 13.39 19.72 27.45
CA LYS A 454 12.78 20.63 26.48
C LYS A 454 13.42 22.02 26.49
N ALA A 455 13.62 22.61 27.67
CA ALA A 455 14.23 23.94 27.82
C ALA A 455 15.72 24.00 27.41
N GLU A 456 16.45 22.89 27.51
CA GLU A 456 17.88 22.81 27.22
C GLU A 456 18.18 22.35 25.77
N LEU A 457 17.16 21.97 24.99
CA LEU A 457 17.33 21.47 23.62
C LEU A 457 18.00 22.50 22.70
N GLU A 458 17.57 23.76 22.73
CA GLU A 458 18.16 24.82 21.92
C GLU A 458 19.65 25.00 22.24
N GLN A 459 20.00 25.04 23.53
CA GLN A 459 21.40 25.15 23.95
C GLN A 459 22.22 23.94 23.50
N MET A 460 21.65 22.73 23.56
CA MET A 460 22.30 21.51 23.08
C MET A 460 22.58 21.56 21.58
N LEU A 461 21.63 22.01 20.77
CA LEU A 461 21.82 22.19 19.32
C LEU A 461 22.94 23.19 19.02
N VAL A 462 22.92 24.35 19.67
CA VAL A 462 23.93 25.40 19.48
C VAL A 462 25.33 24.94 19.88
N GLN A 463 25.45 24.20 20.99
CA GLN A 463 26.76 23.81 21.53
C GLN A 463 27.35 22.57 20.86
N HIS A 464 26.53 21.61 20.46
CA HIS A 464 27.01 20.30 20.04
C HIS A 464 26.70 19.93 18.59
N VAL A 465 25.64 20.48 17.98
CA VAL A 465 25.21 20.19 16.60
C VAL A 465 25.73 21.26 15.63
N PHE A 466 25.50 22.54 15.90
CA PHE A 466 25.87 23.63 14.98
C PHE A 466 27.37 23.69 14.61
N PRO A 467 28.33 23.43 15.52
CA PRO A 467 29.75 23.41 15.15
C PRO A 467 30.10 22.29 14.16
N GLU A 468 29.35 21.19 14.15
CA GLU A 468 29.68 20.01 13.36
C GLU A 468 29.32 20.18 11.87
N PHE A 469 28.48 21.15 11.48
CA PHE A 469 28.30 21.51 10.07
C PHE A 469 29.61 21.94 9.38
N THR A 470 30.62 22.36 10.16
CA THR A 470 31.96 22.73 9.66
C THR A 470 33.03 21.68 9.94
N SER A 471 32.62 20.48 10.36
CA SER A 471 33.53 19.39 10.71
C SER A 471 34.30 18.89 9.48
N PRO A 472 35.58 18.50 9.61
CA PRO A 472 36.35 17.95 8.48
C PRO A 472 35.83 16.59 8.00
N LEU A 473 35.02 15.90 8.80
CA LEU A 473 34.47 14.58 8.49
C LEU A 473 33.02 14.70 8.00
N GLY A 474 32.71 14.19 6.81
CA GLY A 474 31.36 14.31 6.25
C GLY A 474 30.28 13.56 7.01
N HIS A 475 30.55 12.38 7.58
CA HIS A 475 29.55 11.65 8.38
C HIS A 475 29.01 12.48 9.56
N LEU A 476 29.84 13.35 10.16
CA LEU A 476 29.37 14.27 11.21
C LEU A 476 28.59 15.47 10.65
N ARG A 477 28.93 15.96 9.46
CA ARG A 477 28.15 17.02 8.79
C ARG A 477 26.75 16.51 8.42
N ALA A 478 26.67 15.31 7.83
CA ALA A 478 25.44 14.61 7.51
C ALA A 478 24.57 14.38 8.78
N ARG A 479 25.18 13.82 9.83
CA ARG A 479 24.47 13.60 11.11
C ARG A 479 23.98 14.91 11.74
N ALA A 480 24.75 16.00 11.64
CA ALA A 480 24.34 17.30 12.14
C ALA A 480 23.12 17.85 11.39
N ALA A 481 23.08 17.69 10.06
CA ALA A 481 21.92 18.05 9.24
C ALA A 481 20.68 17.22 9.66
N TRP A 482 20.82 15.90 9.75
CA TRP A 482 19.74 15.02 10.16
C TRP A 482 19.17 15.38 11.54
N VAL A 483 20.02 15.58 12.56
CA VAL A 483 19.55 15.98 13.90
C VAL A 483 18.89 17.36 13.87
N ALA A 484 19.41 18.31 13.09
CA ALA A 484 18.79 19.63 12.97
C ALA A 484 17.36 19.54 12.41
N GLY A 485 17.14 18.72 11.37
CA GLY A 485 15.80 18.46 10.82
C GLY A 485 14.83 17.87 11.84
N GLN A 486 15.28 16.88 12.63
CA GLN A 486 14.46 16.25 13.67
C GLN A 486 13.97 17.23 14.75
N TYR A 487 14.70 18.31 14.99
CA TYR A 487 14.33 19.37 15.95
C TYR A 487 13.85 20.66 15.28
N ALA A 488 13.50 20.65 13.99
CA ALA A 488 13.02 21.85 13.30
C ALA A 488 11.77 22.47 13.96
N HIS A 489 10.85 21.65 14.47
CA HIS A 489 9.60 22.08 15.11
C HIS A 489 9.73 22.48 16.60
N ILE A 490 10.93 22.64 17.15
CA ILE A 490 11.05 23.12 18.54
C ILE A 490 10.79 24.63 18.63
N ASN A 491 10.32 25.09 19.79
CA ASN A 491 10.21 26.53 20.05
C ASN A 491 11.61 27.10 20.32
N PHE A 492 12.19 27.78 19.32
CA PHE A 492 13.45 28.49 19.48
C PHE A 492 13.22 29.79 20.26
N SER A 493 13.96 29.98 21.35
CA SER A 493 13.94 31.21 22.15
C SER A 493 14.59 32.37 21.39
N ASP A 494 15.62 32.08 20.58
CA ASP A 494 16.25 33.03 19.68
C ASP A 494 15.98 32.67 18.21
N ALA A 495 15.24 33.52 17.51
CA ALA A 495 14.97 33.37 16.08
C ALA A 495 16.27 33.30 15.25
N ASN A 496 17.37 33.91 15.70
CA ASN A 496 18.66 33.81 15.00
C ASN A 496 19.24 32.40 15.03
N ASN A 497 18.95 31.59 16.05
CA ASN A 497 19.40 30.21 16.12
C ASN A 497 18.69 29.34 15.08
N TYR A 498 17.38 29.56 14.88
CA TYR A 498 16.61 28.92 13.82
C TYR A 498 17.16 29.28 12.43
N ILE A 499 17.36 30.57 12.17
CA ILE A 499 17.93 31.06 10.89
C ILE A 499 19.32 30.49 10.65
N LYS A 500 20.15 30.42 11.70
CA LYS A 500 21.48 29.83 11.61
C LYS A 500 21.43 28.33 11.31
N ALA A 501 20.49 27.59 11.90
CA ALA A 501 20.28 26.18 11.59
C ALA A 501 19.87 26.01 10.12
N LEU A 502 18.85 26.75 9.67
CA LEU A 502 18.37 26.75 8.30
C LEU A 502 19.49 27.07 7.29
N HIS A 503 20.25 28.14 7.51
CA HIS A 503 21.40 28.49 6.66
C HIS A 503 22.49 27.41 6.66
N SER A 504 22.69 26.70 7.78
CA SER A 504 23.68 25.62 7.86
C SER A 504 23.23 24.40 7.06
N VAL A 505 21.95 24.04 7.12
CA VAL A 505 21.33 22.99 6.30
C VAL A 505 21.39 23.34 4.82
N VAL A 506 21.02 24.58 4.45
CA VAL A 506 21.10 25.07 3.07
C VAL A 506 22.55 25.07 2.55
N SER A 507 23.53 25.38 3.40
CA SER A 507 24.94 25.27 3.02
C SER A 507 25.38 23.82 2.78
N GLY A 508 24.77 22.85 3.49
CA GLY A 508 25.03 21.42 3.34
C GLY A 508 24.59 20.86 1.98
N LEU A 509 23.63 21.50 1.30
CA LEU A 509 23.23 21.16 -0.08
C LEU A 509 24.37 21.31 -1.09
N ARG A 510 25.38 22.12 -0.78
CA ARG A 510 26.56 22.36 -1.62
C ARG A 510 27.81 21.61 -1.14
N ASP A 511 27.64 20.64 -0.24
CA ASP A 511 28.76 19.86 0.27
C ASP A 511 29.36 18.96 -0.82
N PRO A 512 30.69 18.77 -0.87
CA PRO A 512 31.32 17.86 -1.82
C PRO A 512 30.91 16.39 -1.62
N GLU A 513 30.47 15.99 -0.43
CA GLU A 513 30.11 14.61 -0.13
C GLU A 513 28.60 14.37 -0.33
N LEU A 514 28.26 13.38 -1.15
CA LEU A 514 26.88 13.05 -1.51
C LEU A 514 25.95 12.81 -0.30
N PRO A 515 26.32 11.99 0.71
CA PRO A 515 25.39 11.71 1.80
C PRO A 515 25.05 12.96 2.64
N VAL A 516 25.97 13.93 2.72
CA VAL A 516 25.73 15.21 3.40
C VAL A 516 24.67 16.03 2.65
N ARG A 517 24.74 16.06 1.32
CA ARG A 517 23.76 16.75 0.48
C ARG A 517 22.36 16.15 0.65
N VAL A 518 22.26 14.83 0.67
CA VAL A 518 20.98 14.10 0.84
C VAL A 518 20.35 14.37 2.21
N ASP A 519 21.08 14.15 3.32
CA ASP A 519 20.59 14.43 4.67
C ASP A 519 20.20 15.90 4.87
N SER A 520 20.88 16.82 4.16
CA SER A 520 20.56 18.26 4.18
C SER A 520 19.23 18.58 3.48
N ILE A 521 18.89 17.90 2.38
CA ILE A 521 17.58 18.07 1.73
C ILE A 521 16.46 17.58 2.66
N PHE A 522 16.62 16.40 3.24
CA PHE A 522 15.58 15.83 4.12
C PHE A 522 15.39 16.68 5.37
N ALA A 523 16.47 17.21 5.93
CA ALA A 523 16.37 18.19 7.00
C ALA A 523 15.65 19.48 6.56
N LEU A 524 15.92 19.96 5.34
CA LEU A 524 15.29 21.17 4.80
C LEU A 524 13.76 21.03 4.74
N ARG A 525 13.24 19.86 4.36
CA ARG A 525 11.80 19.57 4.37
C ARG A 525 11.17 19.91 5.72
N SER A 526 11.69 19.33 6.81
CA SER A 526 11.17 19.58 8.16
C SER A 526 11.28 21.06 8.58
N PHE A 527 12.32 21.77 8.12
CA PHE A 527 12.42 23.20 8.37
C PHE A 527 11.36 24.01 7.62
N ILE A 528 11.04 23.65 6.37
CA ILE A 528 10.02 24.31 5.56
C ILE A 528 8.63 24.07 6.14
N GLU A 529 8.33 22.84 6.57
CA GLU A 529 7.08 22.49 7.26
C GLU A 529 6.92 23.27 8.57
N ALA A 530 8.01 23.50 9.30
CA ALA A 530 8.02 24.25 10.56
C ALA A 530 8.04 25.79 10.39
N CYS A 531 8.23 26.30 9.17
CA CYS A 531 8.48 27.72 8.95
C CYS A 531 7.17 28.51 8.84
N ASN A 532 6.93 29.40 9.80
CA ASN A 532 5.77 30.31 9.75
C ASN A 532 6.03 31.57 8.90
N ASP A 533 7.29 31.93 8.67
CA ASP A 533 7.69 33.14 7.93
C ASP A 533 8.53 32.76 6.70
N LEU A 534 7.85 32.61 5.58
CA LEU A 534 8.42 32.15 4.30
C LEU A 534 9.33 33.21 3.63
N ASP A 535 9.35 34.45 4.10
CA ASP A 535 10.10 35.57 3.49
C ASP A 535 11.62 35.35 3.44
N GLN A 536 12.14 34.49 4.31
CA GLN A 536 13.58 34.23 4.40
C GLN A 536 14.06 33.17 3.41
N ILE A 537 13.17 32.27 2.99
CA ILE A 537 13.47 31.17 2.06
C ILE A 537 13.19 31.61 0.61
N ARG A 538 12.20 32.48 0.40
CA ARG A 538 11.84 33.07 -0.91
C ARG A 538 13.05 33.50 -1.77
N PRO A 539 14.06 34.23 -1.25
CA PRO A 539 15.20 34.70 -2.07
C PRO A 539 16.15 33.58 -2.50
N ILE A 540 16.18 32.47 -1.76
CA ILE A 540 17.12 31.35 -1.95
C ILE A 540 16.44 30.20 -2.71
N LEU A 541 15.11 30.16 -2.74
CA LEU A 541 14.28 29.16 -3.42
C LEU A 541 14.78 28.75 -4.82
N PRO A 542 15.17 29.68 -5.74
CA PRO A 542 15.63 29.27 -7.07
C PRO A 542 16.93 28.46 -7.03
N GLN A 543 17.81 28.77 -6.07
CA GLN A 543 19.06 28.04 -5.87
C GLN A 543 18.80 26.68 -5.19
N LEU A 544 17.80 26.58 -4.32
CA LEU A 544 17.41 25.33 -3.67
C LEU A 544 16.85 24.34 -4.70
N LEU A 545 15.95 24.81 -5.57
CA LEU A 545 15.37 23.98 -6.64
C LEU A 545 16.45 23.46 -7.60
N ASP A 546 17.43 24.29 -8.00
CA ASP A 546 18.53 23.86 -8.88
C ASP A 546 19.39 22.75 -8.26
N GLU A 547 19.72 22.86 -6.97
CA GLU A 547 20.49 21.81 -6.27
C GLU A 547 19.66 20.54 -6.03
N LEU A 548 18.37 20.68 -5.69
CA LEU A 548 17.43 19.56 -5.54
C LEU A 548 17.32 18.77 -6.85
N PHE A 549 17.19 19.44 -8.00
CA PHE A 549 17.15 18.77 -9.30
C PHE A 549 18.46 18.06 -9.66
N LYS A 550 19.63 18.63 -9.33
CA LYS A 550 20.90 17.94 -9.53
C LYS A 550 20.95 16.64 -8.74
N LEU A 551 20.48 16.68 -7.49
CA LEU A 551 20.45 15.53 -6.60
C LEU A 551 19.43 14.48 -7.05
N MET A 552 18.24 14.88 -7.50
CA MET A 552 17.26 13.96 -8.11
C MET A 552 17.79 13.25 -9.36
N ASN A 553 18.65 13.89 -10.14
CA ASN A 553 19.28 13.25 -11.30
C ASN A 553 20.42 12.29 -10.93
N GLU A 554 21.05 12.50 -9.77
CA GLU A 554 22.22 11.78 -9.26
C GLU A 554 21.86 10.62 -8.32
N VAL A 555 20.74 10.72 -7.59
CA VAL A 555 20.26 9.73 -6.61
C VAL A 555 18.79 9.43 -6.88
N GLU A 556 18.48 8.14 -7.00
CA GLU A 556 17.11 7.64 -7.13
C GLU A 556 16.58 7.36 -5.72
N ASN A 557 15.89 8.35 -5.14
CA ASN A 557 15.31 8.27 -3.80
C ASN A 557 13.97 9.04 -3.77
N GLU A 558 12.93 8.40 -3.25
CA GLU A 558 11.55 8.89 -3.16
C GLU A 558 11.40 10.09 -2.22
N ASP A 559 12.13 10.13 -1.10
CA ASP A 559 12.09 11.21 -0.12
C ASP A 559 12.51 12.57 -0.73
N LEU A 560 13.31 12.55 -1.80
CA LEU A 560 13.67 13.76 -2.54
C LEU A 560 12.46 14.33 -3.29
N VAL A 561 11.61 13.46 -3.83
CA VAL A 561 10.40 13.85 -4.56
C VAL A 561 9.35 14.38 -3.57
N PHE A 562 9.16 13.72 -2.44
CA PHE A 562 8.28 14.23 -1.37
C PHE A 562 8.75 15.58 -0.84
N THR A 563 10.07 15.80 -0.72
CA THR A 563 10.60 17.11 -0.33
C THR A 563 10.26 18.18 -1.37
N LEU A 564 10.30 17.86 -2.67
CA LEU A 564 9.89 18.78 -3.72
C LEU A 564 8.40 19.12 -3.62
N GLU A 565 7.56 18.11 -3.42
CA GLU A 565 6.11 18.27 -3.24
C GLU A 565 5.79 19.23 -2.09
N THR A 566 6.40 19.04 -0.92
CA THR A 566 6.23 19.93 0.25
C THR A 566 6.69 21.36 -0.05
N ILE A 567 7.77 21.53 -0.83
CA ILE A 567 8.24 22.85 -1.24
C ILE A 567 7.23 23.50 -2.19
N VAL A 568 6.66 22.76 -3.14
CA VAL A 568 5.68 23.28 -4.09
C VAL A 568 4.40 23.71 -3.37
N ASP A 569 3.89 22.88 -2.46
CA ASP A 569 2.70 23.16 -1.66
C ASP A 569 2.85 24.47 -0.88
N LYS A 570 3.98 24.69 -0.18
CA LYS A 570 4.20 25.91 0.62
C LYS A 570 4.47 27.18 -0.17
N PHE A 571 4.96 27.09 -1.42
CA PHE A 571 5.42 28.24 -2.21
C PHE A 571 4.66 28.40 -3.54
N GLY A 572 3.40 27.96 -3.60
CA GLY A 572 2.63 27.86 -4.85
C GLY A 572 2.61 29.11 -5.73
N GLU A 573 2.45 30.31 -5.15
CA GLU A 573 2.43 31.57 -5.93
C GLU A 573 3.78 31.89 -6.58
N GLU A 574 4.89 31.61 -5.87
CA GLU A 574 6.24 31.84 -6.36
C GLU A 574 6.74 30.73 -7.30
N MET A 575 6.02 29.60 -7.38
CA MET A 575 6.33 28.50 -8.31
C MET A 575 5.92 28.79 -9.75
N ALA A 576 5.00 29.73 -9.99
CA ALA A 576 4.49 30.06 -11.31
C ALA A 576 5.59 30.28 -12.40
N PRO A 577 6.70 31.00 -12.14
CA PRO A 577 7.78 31.18 -13.12
C PRO A 577 8.60 29.91 -13.38
N TYR A 578 8.58 28.95 -12.46
CA TYR A 578 9.37 27.72 -12.50
C TYR A 578 8.54 26.50 -12.92
N ALA A 579 7.21 26.57 -12.86
CA ALA A 579 6.28 25.47 -13.10
C ALA A 579 6.57 24.71 -14.41
N LEU A 580 6.85 25.43 -15.51
CA LEU A 580 7.21 24.79 -16.78
C LEU A 580 8.52 23.99 -16.67
N GLY A 581 9.56 24.56 -16.06
CA GLY A 581 10.85 23.88 -15.88
C GLY A 581 10.75 22.70 -14.92
N LEU A 582 9.94 22.84 -13.86
CA LEU A 582 9.62 21.78 -12.90
C LEU A 582 8.94 20.60 -13.60
N CYS A 583 7.86 20.84 -14.34
CA CYS A 583 7.17 19.78 -15.08
C CYS A 583 8.07 19.13 -16.14
N GLN A 584 8.98 19.88 -16.79
CA GLN A 584 9.95 19.32 -17.74
C GLN A 584 10.98 18.41 -17.08
N ASN A 585 11.54 18.83 -15.94
CA ASN A 585 12.50 18.02 -15.20
C ASN A 585 11.84 16.77 -14.60
N LEU A 586 10.65 16.91 -14.03
CA LEU A 586 9.88 15.79 -13.47
C LEU A 586 9.44 14.81 -14.56
N ALA A 587 8.99 15.31 -15.71
CA ALA A 587 8.69 14.46 -16.87
C ALA A 587 9.94 13.70 -17.35
N ALA A 588 11.11 14.36 -17.39
CA ALA A 588 12.36 13.71 -17.77
C ALA A 588 12.79 12.66 -16.74
N ALA A 589 12.65 12.94 -15.45
CA ALA A 589 12.90 11.99 -14.36
C ALA A 589 11.96 10.78 -14.46
N PHE A 590 10.66 11.01 -14.67
CA PHE A 590 9.66 9.96 -14.91
C PHE A 590 10.07 9.05 -16.08
N TRP A 591 10.45 9.62 -17.23
CA TRP A 591 10.91 8.82 -18.37
C TRP A 591 12.21 8.07 -18.08
N LYS A 592 13.12 8.65 -17.28
CA LYS A 592 14.34 7.96 -16.86
C LYS A 592 13.99 6.74 -16.01
N CYS A 593 13.16 6.91 -14.97
CA CYS A 593 12.73 5.82 -14.10
C CYS A 593 12.04 4.69 -14.88
N MET A 594 11.13 5.03 -15.80
CA MET A 594 10.43 4.05 -16.65
C MET A 594 11.38 3.28 -17.57
N ASN A 595 12.36 3.96 -18.19
CA ASN A 595 13.30 3.29 -19.09
C ASN A 595 14.33 2.41 -18.34
N THR A 596 14.62 2.73 -17.07
CA THR A 596 15.48 1.89 -16.22
C THR A 596 14.72 0.63 -15.79
N ALA A 597 13.44 0.75 -15.42
CA ALA A 597 12.56 -0.38 -15.14
C ALA A 597 12.43 -1.34 -16.34
N ASP A 598 12.25 -0.80 -17.56
CA ASP A 598 12.15 -1.62 -18.79
C ASP A 598 13.46 -2.37 -19.17
N ALA A 599 14.60 -2.07 -18.55
CA ALA A 599 15.93 -2.57 -18.97
C ALA A 599 16.53 -3.65 -18.07
N ASP A 600 16.10 -3.77 -16.82
CA ASP A 600 16.63 -4.71 -15.83
C ASP A 600 15.60 -5.82 -15.49
N ASP A 601 15.39 -6.75 -16.42
CA ASP A 601 14.54 -7.96 -16.25
C ASP A 601 14.95 -8.89 -15.07
N GLU A 602 15.98 -8.54 -14.27
CA GLU A 602 16.54 -9.37 -13.19
C GLU A 602 16.77 -8.65 -11.84
N ALA A 603 16.36 -7.38 -11.63
CA ALA A 603 16.52 -6.69 -10.32
C ALA A 603 15.37 -5.71 -9.97
N ASP A 604 14.79 -5.88 -8.77
CA ASP A 604 13.84 -5.01 -8.03
C ASP A 604 13.14 -3.90 -8.86
N ASP A 605 12.13 -4.29 -9.65
CA ASP A 605 11.25 -3.41 -10.45
C ASP A 605 10.54 -2.29 -9.65
N ASP A 606 10.39 -2.45 -8.32
CA ASP A 606 9.47 -1.62 -7.52
C ASP A 606 10.01 -0.22 -7.18
N ALA A 607 11.32 -0.02 -7.11
CA ALA A 607 11.90 1.30 -6.74
C ALA A 607 11.78 2.33 -7.88
N GLY A 608 11.87 1.89 -9.13
CA GLY A 608 11.68 2.74 -10.30
C GLY A 608 10.23 3.16 -10.47
N ALA A 609 9.28 2.25 -10.21
CA ALA A 609 7.85 2.49 -10.29
C ALA A 609 7.37 3.49 -9.23
N LEU A 610 7.79 3.34 -7.96
CA LEU A 610 7.36 4.27 -6.90
C LEU A 610 7.95 5.68 -7.11
N ALA A 611 9.20 5.78 -7.56
CA ALA A 611 9.80 7.05 -7.93
C ALA A 611 9.06 7.71 -9.11
N ALA A 612 8.56 6.92 -10.06
CA ALA A 612 7.75 7.40 -11.17
C ALA A 612 6.38 7.93 -10.69
N VAL A 613 5.70 7.23 -9.77
CA VAL A 613 4.47 7.69 -9.10
C VAL A 613 4.70 9.01 -8.39
N GLY A 614 5.77 9.11 -7.57
CA GLY A 614 6.12 10.35 -6.88
C GLY A 614 6.33 11.52 -7.85
N CYS A 615 6.97 11.28 -9.02
CA CYS A 615 7.15 12.33 -10.03
C CYS A 615 5.82 12.84 -10.57
N LEU A 616 4.83 11.96 -10.79
CA LEU A 616 3.51 12.36 -11.27
C LEU A 616 2.71 13.10 -10.20
N ARG A 617 2.76 12.66 -8.93
CA ARG A 617 2.14 13.38 -7.82
C ARG A 617 2.70 14.79 -7.65
N ALA A 618 4.02 14.93 -7.70
CA ALA A 618 4.65 16.25 -7.68
C ALA A 618 4.19 17.12 -8.86
N ILE A 619 3.95 16.53 -10.04
CA ILE A 619 3.34 17.25 -11.18
C ILE A 619 1.91 17.68 -10.85
N SER A 620 1.07 16.80 -10.28
CA SER A 620 -0.29 17.12 -9.83
C SER A 620 -0.29 18.30 -8.85
N THR A 621 0.54 18.28 -7.81
CA THR A 621 0.67 19.39 -6.84
C THR A 621 1.13 20.69 -7.51
N ILE A 622 2.03 20.61 -8.49
CA ILE A 622 2.41 21.80 -9.27
C ILE A 622 1.19 22.34 -10.02
N LEU A 623 0.42 21.49 -10.70
CA LEU A 623 -0.77 21.90 -11.45
C LEU A 623 -1.83 22.52 -10.54
N GLU A 624 -2.05 21.95 -9.36
CA GLU A 624 -2.93 22.50 -8.34
C GLU A 624 -2.47 23.88 -7.87
N SER A 625 -1.18 24.03 -7.55
CA SER A 625 -0.61 25.32 -7.11
C SER A 625 -0.72 26.43 -8.17
N VAL A 626 -0.73 26.07 -9.46
CA VAL A 626 -0.89 27.02 -10.57
C VAL A 626 -2.32 27.11 -11.10
N SER A 627 -3.31 26.49 -10.45
CA SER A 627 -4.74 26.48 -10.84
C SER A 627 -5.30 27.87 -11.17
N ARG A 628 -4.84 28.91 -10.46
CA ARG A 628 -5.25 30.32 -10.66
C ARG A 628 -4.66 30.96 -11.93
N LEU A 629 -3.76 30.29 -12.64
CA LEU A 629 -3.03 30.80 -13.81
C LEU A 629 -3.22 29.93 -15.08
N PRO A 630 -4.39 30.00 -15.76
CA PRO A 630 -4.72 29.14 -16.92
C PRO A 630 -3.72 29.20 -18.10
N HIS A 631 -2.95 30.28 -18.23
CA HIS A 631 -1.97 30.46 -19.31
C HIS A 631 -0.73 29.56 -19.16
N LEU A 632 -0.45 29.04 -17.96
CA LEU A 632 0.67 28.12 -17.71
C LEU A 632 0.34 26.70 -18.17
N PHE A 633 -0.91 26.26 -18.01
CA PHE A 633 -1.37 24.95 -18.49
C PHE A 633 -1.13 24.76 -20.00
N VAL A 634 -1.33 25.81 -20.81
CA VAL A 634 -1.04 25.79 -22.26
C VAL A 634 0.45 25.57 -22.56
N GLN A 635 1.34 26.04 -21.69
CA GLN A 635 2.79 25.87 -21.85
C GLN A 635 3.27 24.49 -21.36
N VAL A 636 2.62 23.95 -20.33
CA VAL A 636 2.93 22.64 -19.73
C VAL A 636 2.38 21.48 -20.57
N GLU A 637 1.25 21.68 -21.26
CA GLU A 637 0.57 20.66 -22.08
C GLU A 637 1.52 19.84 -22.99
N PRO A 638 2.42 20.44 -23.80
CA PRO A 638 3.27 19.66 -24.71
C PRO A 638 4.28 18.75 -23.98
N THR A 639 4.55 19.02 -22.71
CA THR A 639 5.47 18.25 -21.87
C THR A 639 4.77 17.03 -21.27
N LEU A 640 3.53 17.19 -20.80
CA LEU A 640 2.78 16.13 -20.10
C LEU A 640 1.98 15.24 -21.06
N LEU A 641 1.58 15.76 -22.23
CA LEU A 641 0.78 15.01 -23.20
C LEU A 641 1.42 13.68 -23.66
N PRO A 642 2.73 13.58 -23.93
CA PRO A 642 3.36 12.30 -24.26
C PRO A 642 3.26 11.27 -23.13
N ILE A 643 3.35 11.71 -21.87
CA ILE A 643 3.19 10.85 -20.69
C ILE A 643 1.76 10.33 -20.64
N MET A 644 0.77 11.23 -20.68
CA MET A 644 -0.65 10.85 -20.68
C MET A 644 -0.99 9.88 -21.82
N ARG A 645 -0.48 10.12 -23.04
CA ARG A 645 -0.74 9.24 -24.19
C ARG A 645 -0.18 7.82 -24.03
N LYS A 646 1.00 7.65 -23.42
CA LYS A 646 1.58 6.32 -23.22
C LYS A 646 0.96 5.63 -22.00
N MET A 647 0.80 6.36 -20.90
CA MET A 647 0.40 5.80 -19.61
C MET A 647 -1.10 5.56 -19.47
N LEU A 648 -1.94 6.15 -20.33
CA LEU A 648 -3.36 5.76 -20.41
C LEU A 648 -3.59 4.42 -21.16
N THR A 649 -2.53 3.65 -21.44
CA THR A 649 -2.60 2.33 -22.06
C THR A 649 -2.22 1.24 -21.06
N THR A 650 -2.18 -0.03 -21.50
CA THR A 650 -1.71 -1.15 -20.67
C THR A 650 -0.30 -0.96 -20.13
N ASP A 651 0.52 -0.10 -20.75
CA ASP A 651 1.89 0.19 -20.32
C ASP A 651 1.94 1.01 -19.02
N GLY A 652 0.82 1.63 -18.59
CA GLY A 652 0.78 2.53 -17.44
C GLY A 652 -0.16 2.10 -16.31
N GLN A 653 -0.47 0.80 -16.18
CA GLN A 653 -1.40 0.30 -15.16
C GLN A 653 -1.03 0.73 -13.72
N GLU A 654 0.26 0.82 -13.41
CA GLU A 654 0.77 1.16 -12.08
C GLU A 654 0.69 2.64 -11.72
N VAL A 655 0.57 3.51 -12.73
CA VAL A 655 0.58 4.99 -12.58
C VAL A 655 -0.72 5.63 -13.09
N TYR A 656 -1.73 4.81 -13.35
CA TYR A 656 -2.91 5.22 -14.11
C TYR A 656 -3.74 6.27 -13.36
N GLU A 657 -3.86 6.15 -12.04
CA GLU A 657 -4.58 7.09 -11.17
C GLU A 657 -3.95 8.49 -11.22
N GLU A 658 -2.63 8.59 -11.02
CA GLU A 658 -1.91 9.87 -11.05
C GLU A 658 -1.98 10.51 -12.45
N VAL A 659 -1.95 9.71 -13.52
CA VAL A 659 -2.10 10.23 -14.88
C VAL A 659 -3.51 10.76 -15.15
N LEU A 660 -4.55 10.13 -14.59
CA LEU A 660 -5.92 10.61 -14.69
C LEU A 660 -6.12 11.90 -13.89
N GLU A 661 -5.52 12.02 -12.71
CA GLU A 661 -5.53 13.26 -11.93
C GLU A 661 -4.91 14.43 -12.72
N ILE A 662 -3.74 14.22 -13.33
CA ILE A 662 -3.13 15.19 -14.24
C ILE A 662 -4.07 15.52 -15.41
N ALA A 663 -4.73 14.52 -16.00
CA ALA A 663 -5.68 14.73 -17.09
C ALA A 663 -6.90 15.56 -16.62
N SER A 664 -7.40 15.34 -15.40
CA SER A 664 -8.47 16.12 -14.77
C SER A 664 -8.07 17.58 -14.63
N TYR A 665 -6.91 17.88 -14.06
CA TYR A 665 -6.42 19.25 -13.92
C TYR A 665 -6.23 19.94 -15.27
N MET A 666 -5.64 19.24 -16.24
CA MET A 666 -5.45 19.77 -17.59
C MET A 666 -6.78 20.05 -18.28
N THR A 667 -7.75 19.15 -18.18
CA THR A 667 -9.07 19.31 -18.81
C THR A 667 -9.94 20.35 -18.11
N PHE A 668 -9.76 20.61 -16.81
CA PHE A 668 -10.52 21.58 -16.03
C PHE A 668 -9.95 23.01 -16.08
N TYR A 669 -8.63 23.20 -15.95
CA TYR A 669 -8.02 24.54 -15.86
C TYR A 669 -7.56 25.12 -17.21
N LEU A 670 -7.41 24.32 -18.27
CA LEU A 670 -7.11 24.86 -19.60
C LEU A 670 -8.21 25.84 -20.06
N PRO A 671 -7.90 27.01 -20.64
CA PRO A 671 -8.92 27.95 -21.12
C PRO A 671 -9.86 27.33 -22.17
N THR A 672 -9.33 26.47 -23.02
CA THR A 672 -10.06 25.67 -24.02
C THR A 672 -9.34 24.34 -24.18
N ILE A 673 -10.08 23.24 -24.19
CA ILE A 673 -9.51 21.91 -24.42
C ILE A 673 -8.94 21.83 -25.84
N SER A 674 -7.64 21.54 -25.96
CA SER A 674 -6.95 21.44 -27.23
C SER A 674 -7.36 20.18 -28.01
N LEU A 675 -7.18 20.19 -29.34
CA LEU A 675 -7.40 18.99 -30.16
C LEU A 675 -6.43 17.85 -29.81
N ASP A 676 -5.27 18.19 -29.26
CA ASP A 676 -4.28 17.22 -28.82
C ASP A 676 -4.75 16.49 -27.56
N MET A 677 -5.39 17.18 -26.60
CA MET A 677 -6.00 16.56 -25.42
C MET A 677 -7.15 15.60 -25.80
N TRP A 678 -7.92 15.92 -26.84
CA TRP A 678 -8.98 15.03 -27.36
C TRP A 678 -8.46 13.67 -27.88
N THR A 679 -7.15 13.52 -28.07
CA THR A 679 -6.55 12.21 -28.41
C THR A 679 -6.47 11.24 -27.22
N LEU A 680 -6.68 11.73 -25.99
CA LEU A 680 -6.70 10.89 -24.78
C LEU A 680 -8.04 10.16 -24.61
N TRP A 681 -9.12 10.72 -25.15
CA TRP A 681 -10.46 10.14 -25.03
C TRP A 681 -10.55 8.69 -25.54
N PRO A 682 -10.08 8.35 -26.76
CA PRO A 682 -10.12 6.97 -27.23
C PRO A 682 -9.32 6.00 -26.34
N LEU A 683 -8.21 6.46 -25.75
CA LEU A 683 -7.37 5.64 -24.87
C LEU A 683 -8.11 5.30 -23.57
N MET A 684 -8.73 6.29 -22.92
CA MET A 684 -9.55 6.07 -21.72
C MET A 684 -10.74 5.13 -21.99
N MET A 685 -11.38 5.26 -23.17
CA MET A 685 -12.48 4.39 -23.57
C MET A 685 -12.05 2.94 -23.85
N GLU A 686 -10.85 2.76 -24.41
CA GLU A 686 -10.27 1.43 -24.63
C GLU A 686 -9.83 0.78 -23.31
N ALA A 687 -9.17 1.55 -22.43
CA ALA A 687 -8.78 1.10 -21.10
C ALA A 687 -9.97 0.64 -20.27
N LEU A 688 -11.05 1.44 -20.20
CA LEU A 688 -12.30 1.09 -19.51
C LEU A 688 -12.92 -0.22 -20.00
N LYS A 689 -12.73 -0.55 -21.27
CA LYS A 689 -13.31 -1.75 -21.88
C LYS A 689 -12.50 -3.02 -21.60
N ASP A 690 -11.18 -2.88 -21.42
CA ASP A 690 -10.27 -4.02 -21.37
C ASP A 690 -9.86 -4.40 -19.94
N TRP A 691 -9.43 -3.42 -19.13
CA TRP A 691 -8.84 -3.70 -17.81
C TRP A 691 -9.11 -2.62 -16.73
N ALA A 692 -9.44 -1.38 -17.10
CA ALA A 692 -9.45 -0.24 -16.18
C ALA A 692 -10.83 0.09 -15.59
N ILE A 693 -11.72 -0.91 -15.43
CA ILE A 693 -13.08 -0.68 -14.92
C ILE A 693 -13.09 -0.17 -13.47
N ASP A 694 -12.14 -0.64 -12.66
CA ASP A 694 -11.99 -0.23 -11.25
C ASP A 694 -11.61 1.27 -11.13
N PHE A 695 -10.99 1.84 -12.16
CA PHE A 695 -10.59 3.25 -12.23
C PHE A 695 -11.68 4.16 -12.83
N PHE A 696 -12.88 3.63 -13.09
CA PHE A 696 -13.94 4.41 -13.72
C PHE A 696 -14.33 5.69 -12.93
N PRO A 697 -14.35 5.71 -11.58
CA PRO A 697 -14.53 6.96 -10.84
C PRO A 697 -13.50 8.03 -11.20
N ASN A 698 -12.21 7.69 -11.30
CA ASN A 698 -11.17 8.66 -11.68
C ASN A 698 -11.27 9.08 -13.15
N ILE A 699 -11.75 8.19 -14.04
CA ILE A 699 -11.96 8.49 -15.48
C ILE A 699 -13.19 9.37 -15.69
N LEU A 700 -14.17 9.35 -14.77
CA LEU A 700 -15.38 10.17 -14.83
C LEU A 700 -15.04 11.65 -14.97
N VAL A 701 -14.15 12.16 -14.13
CA VAL A 701 -13.79 13.57 -14.04
C VAL A 701 -13.27 14.14 -15.37
N PRO A 702 -12.22 13.57 -16.02
CA PRO A 702 -11.76 14.10 -17.30
C PRO A 702 -12.82 13.92 -18.41
N LEU A 703 -13.60 12.83 -18.40
CA LEU A 703 -14.67 12.64 -19.38
C LEU A 703 -15.80 13.66 -19.24
N ASP A 704 -16.18 14.01 -18.01
CA ASP A 704 -17.11 15.12 -17.77
C ASP A 704 -16.54 16.42 -18.33
N ASN A 705 -15.31 16.78 -17.97
CA ASN A 705 -14.67 18.01 -18.45
C ASN A 705 -14.66 18.11 -19.99
N PHE A 706 -14.40 17.01 -20.70
CA PHE A 706 -14.50 16.95 -22.16
C PHE A 706 -15.92 17.24 -22.69
N ILE A 707 -16.96 16.80 -21.99
CA ILE A 707 -18.36 17.02 -22.39
C ILE A 707 -18.85 18.40 -21.96
N SER A 708 -18.61 18.82 -20.72
CA SER A 708 -19.10 20.07 -20.14
C SER A 708 -18.41 21.29 -20.74
N ARG A 709 -17.07 21.26 -20.88
CA ARG A 709 -16.29 22.39 -21.42
C ARG A 709 -16.05 22.29 -22.93
N GLY A 710 -16.10 21.08 -23.47
CA GLY A 710 -15.83 20.76 -24.87
C GLY A 710 -17.06 20.41 -25.72
N SER A 711 -18.28 20.73 -25.27
CA SER A 711 -19.54 20.23 -25.85
C SER A 711 -19.65 20.46 -27.37
N GLY A 712 -19.17 21.61 -27.86
CA GLY A 712 -19.17 21.91 -29.29
C GLY A 712 -18.35 20.92 -30.13
N HIS A 713 -17.19 20.48 -29.64
CA HIS A 713 -16.35 19.50 -30.32
C HIS A 713 -16.92 18.08 -30.16
N PHE A 714 -17.37 17.72 -28.95
CA PHE A 714 -18.06 16.46 -28.66
C PHE A 714 -19.24 16.21 -29.62
N LEU A 715 -20.02 17.25 -29.92
CA LEU A 715 -21.19 17.15 -30.79
C LEU A 715 -20.85 17.11 -32.29
N THR A 716 -19.78 17.78 -32.72
CA THR A 716 -19.46 17.97 -34.14
C THR A 716 -18.46 16.96 -34.70
N CYS A 717 -17.61 16.36 -33.86
CA CYS A 717 -16.61 15.42 -34.31
C CYS A 717 -17.23 14.07 -34.72
N LYS A 718 -16.81 13.55 -35.87
CA LYS A 718 -17.27 12.26 -36.43
C LYS A 718 -16.16 11.23 -36.63
N GLU A 719 -14.91 11.65 -36.50
CA GLU A 719 -13.72 10.80 -36.63
C GLU A 719 -12.69 11.19 -35.57
N PRO A 720 -12.71 10.55 -34.38
CA PRO A 720 -13.67 9.54 -33.91
C PRO A 720 -15.03 10.14 -33.49
N ASP A 721 -16.11 9.37 -33.60
CA ASP A 721 -17.44 9.78 -33.11
C ASP A 721 -17.51 9.57 -31.59
N TYR A 722 -17.28 10.64 -30.83
CA TYR A 722 -17.24 10.61 -29.36
C TYR A 722 -18.57 10.23 -28.72
N GLN A 723 -19.70 10.61 -29.34
CA GLN A 723 -21.03 10.24 -28.85
C GLN A 723 -21.25 8.73 -28.98
N GLN A 724 -20.90 8.17 -30.14
CA GLN A 724 -21.00 6.73 -30.38
C GLN A 724 -20.06 5.95 -29.46
N SER A 725 -18.85 6.46 -29.22
CA SER A 725 -17.88 5.87 -28.30
C SER A 725 -18.41 5.82 -26.86
N LEU A 726 -18.96 6.94 -26.37
CA LEU A 726 -19.55 7.03 -25.03
C LEU A 726 -20.72 6.04 -24.88
N TRP A 727 -21.62 6.01 -25.87
CA TRP A 727 -22.71 5.04 -25.89
C TRP A 727 -22.21 3.60 -25.85
N ALA A 728 -21.21 3.26 -26.67
CA ALA A 728 -20.68 1.90 -26.71
C ALA A 728 -20.15 1.46 -25.34
N MET A 729 -19.38 2.32 -24.66
CA MET A 729 -18.86 2.06 -23.32
C MET A 729 -19.99 1.94 -22.28
N VAL A 730 -20.87 2.94 -22.19
CA VAL A 730 -21.98 2.94 -21.22
C VAL A 730 -22.89 1.74 -21.43
N SER A 731 -23.20 1.39 -22.69
CA SER A 731 -24.01 0.22 -23.01
C SER A 731 -23.34 -1.09 -22.64
N HIS A 732 -22.00 -1.16 -22.71
CA HIS A 732 -21.24 -2.34 -22.32
C HIS A 732 -21.26 -2.52 -20.79
N VAL A 733 -20.89 -1.48 -20.05
CA VAL A 733 -20.81 -1.49 -18.58
C VAL A 733 -22.18 -1.73 -17.94
N MET A 734 -23.22 -0.99 -18.37
CA MET A 734 -24.55 -1.12 -17.77
C MET A 734 -25.28 -2.43 -18.15
N ALA A 735 -24.91 -3.07 -19.26
CA ALA A 735 -25.53 -4.32 -19.70
C ALA A 735 -24.89 -5.57 -19.08
N ASP A 736 -23.63 -5.48 -18.64
CA ASP A 736 -22.88 -6.61 -18.08
C ASP A 736 -23.56 -7.14 -16.80
N GLU A 737 -23.66 -8.47 -16.72
CA GLU A 737 -24.28 -9.17 -15.58
C GLU A 737 -23.26 -9.55 -14.51
N ASN A 738 -21.96 -9.51 -14.82
CA ASN A 738 -20.89 -9.88 -13.91
C ASN A 738 -20.27 -8.68 -13.19
N LEU A 739 -20.48 -7.46 -13.67
CA LEU A 739 -19.97 -6.24 -13.03
C LEU A 739 -20.78 -5.89 -11.78
N GLU A 740 -20.06 -5.52 -10.72
CA GLU A 740 -20.66 -5.12 -9.46
C GLU A 740 -21.38 -3.78 -9.58
N ASP A 741 -22.34 -3.52 -8.69
CA ASP A 741 -23.12 -2.29 -8.74
C ASP A 741 -22.25 -1.05 -8.47
N SER A 742 -21.13 -1.16 -7.73
CA SER A 742 -20.17 -0.08 -7.43
C SER A 742 -19.43 0.40 -8.69
N ASP A 743 -18.92 -0.51 -9.50
CA ASP A 743 -18.12 -0.18 -10.69
C ASP A 743 -18.94 0.52 -11.78
N ILE A 744 -20.27 0.47 -11.67
CA ILE A 744 -21.22 1.00 -12.65
C ILE A 744 -21.67 2.42 -12.27
N GLU A 745 -21.50 2.85 -11.02
CA GLU A 745 -21.97 4.15 -10.52
C GLU A 745 -21.53 5.36 -11.36
N PRO A 746 -20.32 5.39 -11.95
CA PRO A 746 -19.91 6.50 -12.83
C PRO A 746 -20.69 6.57 -14.16
N ALA A 747 -21.23 5.46 -14.66
CA ALA A 747 -21.92 5.44 -15.96
C ALA A 747 -23.22 6.29 -15.97
N PRO A 748 -24.14 6.17 -14.99
CA PRO A 748 -25.26 7.09 -14.85
C PRO A 748 -24.83 8.56 -14.79
N LYS A 749 -23.81 8.90 -14.00
CA LYS A 749 -23.30 10.29 -13.87
C LYS A 749 -22.89 10.87 -15.23
N LEU A 750 -22.20 10.11 -16.09
CA LEU A 750 -21.87 10.54 -17.45
C LEU A 750 -23.10 10.80 -18.34
N ILE A 751 -24.17 10.00 -18.20
CA ILE A 751 -25.41 10.22 -18.95
C ILE A 751 -26.04 11.56 -18.52
N GLU A 752 -26.00 11.87 -17.22
CA GLU A 752 -26.51 13.12 -16.67
C GLU A 752 -25.77 14.32 -17.24
N VAL A 753 -24.44 14.28 -17.25
CA VAL A 753 -23.57 15.29 -17.87
C VAL A 753 -23.98 15.57 -19.32
N VAL A 754 -24.23 14.53 -20.12
CA VAL A 754 -24.67 14.68 -21.52
C VAL A 754 -26.02 15.40 -21.60
N PHE A 755 -27.00 15.02 -20.78
CA PHE A 755 -28.32 15.66 -20.80
C PHE A 755 -28.29 17.10 -20.29
N GLN A 756 -27.45 17.42 -19.32
CA GLN A 756 -27.35 18.76 -18.75
C GLN A 756 -26.64 19.73 -19.71
N ASN A 757 -25.52 19.30 -20.32
CA ASN A 757 -24.70 20.15 -21.19
C ASN A 757 -25.15 20.19 -22.66
N CYS A 758 -25.75 19.12 -23.19
CA CYS A 758 -26.11 19.03 -24.62
C CYS A 758 -27.61 19.26 -24.89
N LYS A 759 -28.28 20.10 -24.09
CA LYS A 759 -29.73 20.30 -24.15
C LYS A 759 -30.25 20.61 -25.57
N GLY A 760 -31.17 19.80 -26.07
CA GLY A 760 -31.80 19.93 -27.39
C GLY A 760 -30.97 19.46 -28.59
N GLN A 761 -29.78 18.89 -28.38
CA GLN A 761 -28.85 18.49 -29.45
C GLN A 761 -28.63 16.97 -29.53
N VAL A 762 -29.09 16.20 -28.54
CA VAL A 762 -28.86 14.75 -28.40
C VAL A 762 -30.16 13.92 -28.34
N ASP A 763 -31.24 14.41 -28.95
CA ASP A 763 -32.57 13.76 -28.94
C ASP A 763 -32.54 12.28 -29.38
N HIS A 764 -31.64 11.93 -30.31
CA HIS A 764 -31.47 10.58 -30.83
C HIS A 764 -30.89 9.60 -29.81
N TRP A 765 -30.17 10.08 -28.79
CA TRP A 765 -29.60 9.27 -27.71
C TRP A 765 -30.52 9.09 -26.50
N VAL A 766 -31.62 9.86 -26.42
CA VAL A 766 -32.56 9.80 -25.29
C VAL A 766 -33.20 8.42 -25.15
N GLU A 767 -33.66 7.79 -26.25
CA GLU A 767 -34.25 6.43 -26.18
C GLU A 767 -33.22 5.35 -25.78
N PRO A 768 -32.02 5.28 -26.40
CA PRO A 768 -30.97 4.36 -25.98
C PRO A 768 -30.61 4.46 -24.49
N TYR A 769 -30.31 5.66 -23.99
CA TYR A 769 -29.95 5.85 -22.58
C TYR A 769 -31.09 5.48 -21.63
N LEU A 770 -32.32 5.94 -21.89
CA LEU A 770 -33.47 5.56 -21.04
C LEU A 770 -33.71 4.05 -21.02
N ARG A 771 -33.52 3.35 -22.15
CA ARG A 771 -33.71 1.91 -22.20
C ARG A 771 -32.73 1.18 -21.30
N ILE A 772 -31.43 1.48 -21.41
CA ILE A 772 -30.40 0.78 -20.62
C ILE A 772 -30.51 1.13 -19.13
N THR A 773 -30.81 2.40 -18.79
CA THR A 773 -31.08 2.83 -17.41
C THR A 773 -32.23 2.05 -16.79
N VAL A 774 -33.35 1.87 -17.52
CA VAL A 774 -34.51 1.12 -17.02
C VAL A 774 -34.22 -0.38 -16.90
N GLU A 775 -33.41 -0.95 -17.79
CA GLU A 775 -32.98 -2.34 -17.71
C GLU A 775 -32.09 -2.58 -16.48
N ARG A 776 -31.10 -1.71 -16.21
CA ARG A 776 -30.26 -1.81 -15.01
C ARG A 776 -31.05 -1.54 -13.73
N LEU A 777 -31.98 -0.57 -13.73
CA LEU A 777 -32.80 -0.23 -12.55
C LEU A 777 -33.63 -1.42 -12.03
N LYS A 778 -34.00 -2.36 -12.91
CA LYS A 778 -34.72 -3.59 -12.54
C LYS A 778 -33.82 -4.66 -11.92
N ARG A 779 -32.50 -4.58 -12.14
CA ARG A 779 -31.50 -5.58 -11.74
C ARG A 779 -30.81 -5.22 -10.43
N THR A 780 -30.50 -3.93 -10.24
CA THR A 780 -29.74 -3.45 -9.07
C THR A 780 -30.52 -3.62 -7.76
N ASN A 781 -29.80 -3.97 -6.70
CA ASN A 781 -30.33 -4.00 -5.34
C ASN A 781 -29.84 -2.82 -4.49
N LYS A 782 -28.66 -2.25 -4.78
CA LYS A 782 -28.07 -1.12 -4.04
C LYS A 782 -28.94 0.14 -4.13
N SER A 783 -29.11 0.83 -3.00
CA SER A 783 -29.98 2.02 -2.92
C SER A 783 -29.38 3.23 -3.65
N TYR A 784 -28.05 3.39 -3.58
CA TYR A 784 -27.34 4.50 -4.19
C TYR A 784 -27.39 4.46 -5.73
N LEU A 785 -27.05 3.32 -6.35
CA LEU A 785 -27.19 3.15 -7.80
C LEU A 785 -28.63 3.35 -8.29
N LYS A 786 -29.65 2.94 -7.52
CA LYS A 786 -31.05 3.25 -7.84
C LYS A 786 -31.33 4.74 -7.85
N CYS A 787 -30.73 5.51 -6.94
CA CYS A 787 -30.85 6.97 -6.92
C CYS A 787 -30.25 7.56 -8.20
N LEU A 788 -29.02 7.20 -8.55
CA LEU A 788 -28.35 7.67 -9.78
C LEU A 788 -29.14 7.33 -11.04
N LEU A 789 -29.63 6.10 -11.17
CA LEU A 789 -30.46 5.69 -12.31
C LEU A 789 -31.79 6.46 -12.38
N MET A 790 -32.36 6.85 -11.23
CA MET A 790 -33.54 7.71 -11.20
C MET A 790 -33.21 9.16 -11.56
N GLN A 791 -32.02 9.65 -11.19
CA GLN A 791 -31.53 10.97 -11.58
C GLN A 791 -31.34 11.08 -13.10
N VAL A 792 -30.85 10.04 -13.78
CA VAL A 792 -30.85 9.98 -15.26
C VAL A 792 -32.25 10.19 -15.85
N ILE A 793 -33.29 9.58 -15.26
CA ILE A 793 -34.68 9.75 -15.71
C ILE A 793 -35.18 11.17 -15.43
N ALA A 794 -34.84 11.74 -14.27
CA ALA A 794 -35.17 13.11 -13.91
C ALA A 794 -34.51 14.14 -14.85
N ASN A 795 -33.22 13.97 -15.16
CA ASN A 795 -32.48 14.76 -16.14
C ASN A 795 -33.07 14.62 -17.55
N ALA A 796 -33.47 13.42 -17.97
CA ALA A 796 -34.15 13.22 -19.25
C ALA A 796 -35.53 13.93 -19.32
N LEU A 797 -36.26 14.00 -18.20
CA LEU A 797 -37.51 14.76 -18.10
C LEU A 797 -37.25 16.26 -18.19
N TYR A 798 -36.21 16.77 -17.52
CA TYR A 798 -35.80 18.17 -17.60
C TYR A 798 -35.24 18.56 -18.98
N TYR A 799 -34.58 17.63 -19.66
CA TYR A 799 -34.06 17.78 -21.02
C TYR A 799 -35.21 17.96 -22.02
N ASN A 800 -36.14 16.99 -22.08
CA ASN A 800 -37.31 17.04 -22.96
C ASN A 800 -38.44 16.14 -22.42
N THR A 801 -39.36 16.75 -21.66
CA THR A 801 -40.44 16.02 -20.99
C THR A 801 -41.32 15.20 -21.94
N VAL A 802 -41.68 15.76 -23.09
CA VAL A 802 -42.62 15.13 -24.04
C VAL A 802 -41.98 13.90 -24.69
N LEU A 803 -40.72 14.04 -25.14
CA LEU A 803 -39.96 12.95 -25.74
C LEU A 803 -39.76 11.81 -24.72
N THR A 804 -39.27 12.15 -23.53
CA THR A 804 -39.00 11.18 -22.46
C THR A 804 -40.26 10.41 -22.05
N LEU A 805 -41.40 11.09 -21.84
CA LEU A 805 -42.65 10.39 -21.54
C LEU A 805 -43.11 9.48 -22.66
N SER A 806 -42.99 9.90 -23.92
CA SER A 806 -43.37 9.06 -25.07
C SER A 806 -42.55 7.77 -25.13
N ILE A 807 -41.26 7.85 -24.78
CA ILE A 807 -40.36 6.69 -24.73
C ILE A 807 -40.72 5.78 -23.55
N LEU A 808 -40.93 6.33 -22.35
CA LEU A 808 -41.34 5.54 -21.18
C LEU A 808 -42.68 4.82 -21.40
N GLN A 809 -43.62 5.47 -22.11
CA GLN A 809 -44.90 4.89 -22.51
C GLN A 809 -44.72 3.76 -23.54
N LYS A 810 -43.86 3.98 -24.56
CA LYS A 810 -43.49 2.96 -25.56
C LYS A 810 -42.85 1.73 -24.93
N LEU A 811 -42.06 1.91 -23.87
CA LEU A 811 -41.44 0.84 -23.08
C LEU A 811 -42.41 0.17 -22.09
N GLY A 812 -43.59 0.75 -21.84
CA GLY A 812 -44.60 0.18 -20.93
C GLY A 812 -44.23 0.25 -19.45
N VAL A 813 -43.29 1.11 -19.06
CA VAL A 813 -42.70 1.17 -17.71
C VAL A 813 -43.08 2.42 -16.91
N THR A 814 -43.80 3.38 -17.52
CA THR A 814 -44.13 4.68 -16.90
C THR A 814 -44.70 4.55 -15.49
N THR A 815 -45.71 3.72 -15.29
CA THR A 815 -46.36 3.56 -13.96
C THR A 815 -45.43 2.92 -12.94
N VAL A 816 -44.59 1.97 -13.35
CA VAL A 816 -43.64 1.27 -12.47
C VAL A 816 -42.58 2.23 -11.98
N ILE A 817 -41.98 3.02 -12.89
CA ILE A 817 -40.92 3.97 -12.57
C ILE A 817 -41.43 5.07 -11.64
N PHE A 818 -42.57 5.68 -11.95
CA PHE A 818 -43.11 6.73 -11.08
C PHE A 818 -43.49 6.21 -9.70
N ASN A 819 -44.07 5.01 -9.60
CA ASN A 819 -44.37 4.41 -8.30
C ASN A 819 -43.10 4.16 -7.48
N LEU A 820 -42.06 3.61 -8.11
CA LEU A 820 -40.77 3.39 -7.46
C LEU A 820 -40.13 4.73 -7.02
N TRP A 821 -40.14 5.74 -7.89
CA TRP A 821 -39.58 7.06 -7.58
C TRP A 821 -40.29 7.70 -6.38
N PHE A 822 -41.63 7.66 -6.35
CA PHE A 822 -42.39 8.19 -5.21
C PHE A 822 -42.16 7.39 -3.93
N GLU A 823 -41.98 6.07 -4.01
CA GLU A 823 -41.63 5.25 -2.85
C GLU A 823 -40.25 5.66 -2.31
N MET A 824 -39.24 5.79 -3.18
CA MET A 824 -37.89 6.20 -2.79
C MET A 824 -37.87 7.60 -2.13
N LEU A 825 -38.64 8.56 -2.65
CA LEU A 825 -38.76 9.91 -2.08
C LEU A 825 -39.45 9.94 -0.70
N GLN A 826 -40.23 8.91 -0.37
CA GLN A 826 -40.97 8.78 0.88
C GLN A 826 -40.26 7.91 1.93
N GLN A 827 -39.23 7.15 1.55
CA GLN A 827 -38.47 6.32 2.48
C GLN A 827 -37.59 7.17 3.40
N VAL A 828 -37.70 6.91 4.70
CA VAL A 828 -37.00 7.63 5.77
C VAL A 828 -36.35 6.59 6.69
N LYS A 829 -35.07 6.80 7.06
CA LYS A 829 -34.35 5.97 8.04
C LYS A 829 -34.95 6.13 9.44
N LYS A 830 -34.59 5.25 10.40
CA LYS A 830 -35.03 5.34 11.80
C LYS A 830 -34.66 6.68 12.47
N SER A 831 -33.61 7.34 11.97
CA SER A 831 -33.13 8.67 12.39
C SER A 831 -34.01 9.83 11.93
N GLY A 832 -34.99 9.62 11.05
CA GLY A 832 -35.82 10.68 10.48
C GLY A 832 -35.25 11.34 9.23
N LEU A 833 -34.04 10.97 8.81
CA LEU A 833 -33.39 11.41 7.57
C LEU A 833 -33.88 10.60 6.36
N LEU A 834 -33.86 11.23 5.17
CA LEU A 834 -34.19 10.56 3.92
C LEU A 834 -33.25 9.37 3.67
N ALA A 835 -33.82 8.22 3.30
CA ALA A 835 -33.02 7.03 2.96
C ALA A 835 -32.37 7.12 1.58
N ASN A 836 -32.93 7.95 0.68
CA ASN A 836 -32.53 8.11 -0.72
C ASN A 836 -32.36 9.59 -1.07
N PHE A 837 -31.55 9.89 -2.09
CA PHE A 837 -31.26 11.27 -2.53
C PHE A 837 -30.75 12.15 -1.38
N LYS A 838 -29.62 11.75 -0.79
CA LYS A 838 -29.02 12.41 0.38
C LYS A 838 -28.42 13.78 -0.01
N ARG A 839 -27.75 13.86 -1.17
CA ARG A 839 -26.99 15.04 -1.61
C ARG A 839 -27.89 16.19 -2.04
N GLU A 840 -27.37 17.41 -1.97
CA GLU A 840 -28.08 18.60 -2.44
C GLU A 840 -28.41 18.48 -3.94
N HIS A 841 -27.40 18.13 -4.74
CA HIS A 841 -27.50 17.96 -6.19
C HIS A 841 -28.61 16.97 -6.58
N ASP A 842 -28.66 15.80 -5.93
CA ASP A 842 -29.67 14.76 -6.16
C ASP A 842 -31.10 15.29 -6.04
N LYS A 843 -31.36 16.07 -4.97
CA LYS A 843 -32.66 16.67 -4.69
C LYS A 843 -33.00 17.74 -5.72
N LYS A 844 -32.02 18.56 -6.12
CA LYS A 844 -32.17 19.59 -7.16
C LYS A 844 -32.56 18.97 -8.50
N VAL A 845 -31.84 17.95 -8.95
CA VAL A 845 -32.13 17.20 -10.20
C VAL A 845 -33.55 16.61 -10.17
N CYS A 846 -33.92 15.96 -9.06
CA CYS A 846 -35.26 15.40 -8.89
C CYS A 846 -36.37 16.47 -8.90
N CYS A 847 -36.13 17.63 -8.25
CA CYS A 847 -37.03 18.78 -8.30
C CYS A 847 -37.26 19.24 -9.75
N LEU A 848 -36.18 19.51 -10.50
CA LEU A 848 -36.26 19.99 -11.87
C LEU A 848 -37.00 19.00 -12.79
N GLY A 849 -36.74 17.69 -12.64
CA GLY A 849 -37.44 16.64 -13.38
C GLY A 849 -38.94 16.59 -13.08
N LEU A 850 -39.34 16.65 -11.79
CA LEU A 850 -40.75 16.64 -11.39
C LEU A 850 -41.49 17.93 -11.78
N ILE A 851 -40.85 19.09 -11.64
CA ILE A 851 -41.43 20.38 -12.05
C ILE A 851 -41.70 20.37 -13.56
N SER A 852 -40.79 19.81 -14.35
CA SER A 852 -40.95 19.72 -15.82
C SER A 852 -42.18 18.92 -16.26
N LEU A 853 -42.70 18.00 -15.43
CA LEU A 853 -43.95 17.27 -15.67
C LEU A 853 -45.20 18.15 -15.47
N LEU A 854 -45.13 19.17 -14.60
CA LEU A 854 -46.25 20.07 -14.33
C LEU A 854 -46.57 20.97 -15.55
N ALA A 855 -45.58 21.20 -16.41
CA ALA A 855 -45.73 21.99 -17.64
C ALA A 855 -46.53 21.29 -18.75
N LEU A 856 -46.81 19.98 -18.62
CA LEU A 856 -47.42 19.19 -19.69
C LEU A 856 -48.90 19.50 -19.92
N PRO A 857 -49.42 19.37 -21.16
CA PRO A 857 -50.86 19.48 -21.46
C PRO A 857 -51.71 18.44 -20.73
N ALA A 858 -53.00 18.75 -20.49
CA ALA A 858 -53.94 17.88 -19.76
C ALA A 858 -54.17 16.51 -20.42
N GLU A 859 -53.97 16.42 -21.74
CA GLU A 859 -54.15 15.19 -22.52
C GLU A 859 -53.07 14.13 -22.23
N GLN A 860 -51.92 14.55 -21.70
CA GLN A 860 -50.74 13.68 -21.53
C GLN A 860 -50.52 13.24 -20.09
N LEU A 861 -51.24 13.81 -19.11
CA LEU A 861 -51.06 13.52 -17.69
C LEU A 861 -52.42 13.45 -16.95
N PRO A 862 -52.83 12.27 -16.42
CA PRO A 862 -54.06 12.11 -15.65
C PRO A 862 -54.13 13.02 -14.42
N GLU A 863 -55.33 13.47 -14.03
CA GLU A 863 -55.53 14.38 -12.89
C GLU A 863 -55.03 13.76 -11.56
N GLU A 864 -55.21 12.46 -11.36
CA GLU A 864 -54.72 11.75 -10.17
C GLU A 864 -53.19 11.76 -10.06
N ALA A 865 -52.50 11.60 -11.20
CA ALA A 865 -51.03 11.64 -11.27
C ALA A 865 -50.50 13.05 -11.02
N LEU A 866 -51.17 14.08 -11.55
CA LEU A 866 -50.84 15.49 -11.31
C LEU A 866 -50.86 15.82 -9.81
N GLY A 867 -51.90 15.38 -9.10
CA GLY A 867 -52.04 15.61 -7.67
C GLY A 867 -50.95 14.93 -6.83
N ARG A 868 -50.42 13.80 -7.28
CA ARG A 868 -49.32 13.08 -6.61
C ARG A 868 -47.96 13.73 -6.91
N ILE A 869 -47.70 14.09 -8.16
CA ILE A 869 -46.48 14.80 -8.58
C ILE A 869 -46.37 16.13 -7.83
N PHE A 870 -47.45 16.92 -7.81
CA PHE A 870 -47.44 18.23 -7.16
C PHE A 870 -47.12 18.17 -5.67
N ARG A 871 -47.65 17.16 -4.94
CA ARG A 871 -47.33 16.93 -3.52
C ARG A 871 -45.87 16.55 -3.32
N ALA A 872 -45.39 15.58 -4.10
CA ALA A 872 -44.00 15.12 -4.03
C ALA A 872 -43.01 16.26 -4.33
N THR A 873 -43.30 17.12 -5.32
CA THR A 873 -42.47 18.29 -5.64
C THR A 873 -42.41 19.28 -4.48
N LEU A 874 -43.54 19.58 -3.82
CA LEU A 874 -43.56 20.49 -2.67
C LEU A 874 -42.78 19.92 -1.48
N ASP A 875 -42.98 18.65 -1.15
CA ASP A 875 -42.26 17.97 -0.06
C ASP A 875 -40.74 17.98 -0.30
N LEU A 876 -40.32 17.76 -1.55
CA LEU A 876 -38.90 17.76 -1.92
C LEU A 876 -38.29 19.17 -1.91
N LEU A 877 -39.01 20.19 -2.41
CA LEU A 877 -38.55 21.59 -2.37
C LEU A 877 -38.36 22.11 -0.94
N VAL A 878 -39.23 21.71 0.00
CA VAL A 878 -39.08 22.07 1.42
C VAL A 878 -37.83 21.42 2.00
N LYS A 879 -37.63 20.11 1.76
CA LYS A 879 -36.42 19.41 2.24
C LYS A 879 -35.13 19.94 1.61
N TYR A 880 -35.19 20.39 0.36
CA TYR A 880 -34.08 21.06 -0.30
C TYR A 880 -33.78 22.41 0.37
N LYS A 881 -34.82 23.23 0.65
CA LYS A 881 -34.67 24.49 1.39
C LYS A 881 -34.03 24.30 2.76
N ASP A 882 -34.51 23.31 3.52
CA ASP A 882 -34.02 23.06 4.88
C ASP A 882 -32.54 22.66 4.88
N GLN A 883 -32.09 21.90 3.86
CA GLN A 883 -30.69 21.51 3.71
C GLN A 883 -29.78 22.68 3.32
N VAL A 884 -30.19 23.50 2.35
CA VAL A 884 -29.40 24.69 1.93
C VAL A 884 -29.23 25.65 3.11
N ALA A 885 -30.28 25.88 3.89
CA ALA A 885 -30.23 26.73 5.07
C ALA A 885 -29.46 26.12 6.28
N GLU A 886 -29.14 24.83 6.23
CA GLU A 886 -28.27 24.16 7.20
C GLU A 886 -26.81 24.29 6.77
N ALA A 887 -26.52 24.12 5.47
CA ALA A 887 -25.19 24.33 4.88
C ALA A 887 -24.71 25.78 5.08
N GLU A 888 -25.55 26.78 4.76
CA GLU A 888 -25.21 28.21 4.95
C GLU A 888 -24.86 28.55 6.41
N LYS A 889 -25.47 27.88 7.41
CA LYS A 889 -25.16 28.13 8.83
C LYS A 889 -23.86 27.49 9.29
N ILE A 890 -23.43 26.43 8.60
CA ILE A 890 -22.15 25.77 8.86
C ILE A 890 -21.05 26.65 8.25
N GLU A 891 -21.22 27.09 7.00
CA GLU A 891 -20.30 28.06 6.37
C GLU A 891 -20.20 29.38 7.15
N ASP A 892 -21.32 29.96 7.59
CA ASP A 892 -21.32 31.19 8.43
C ASP A 892 -20.65 30.98 9.81
N ALA A 893 -20.60 29.73 10.32
CA ALA A 893 -19.94 29.42 11.58
C ALA A 893 -18.43 29.19 11.39
N ASP A 894 -18.03 28.59 10.27
CA ASP A 894 -16.63 28.39 9.91
C ASP A 894 -15.94 29.72 9.51
N ASP A 895 -16.67 30.68 8.91
CA ASP A 895 -16.16 32.03 8.60
C ASP A 895 -15.99 32.95 9.84
N ASP A 896 -16.71 32.67 10.95
CA ASP A 896 -16.62 33.44 12.21
C ASP A 896 -15.58 32.87 13.19
N ASP A 897 -15.10 31.63 13.01
CA ASP A 897 -14.12 30.96 13.89
C ASP A 897 -12.66 31.00 13.36
N ASP A 898 -12.39 31.74 12.28
CA ASP A 898 -11.03 31.94 11.73
C ASP A 898 -10.17 32.95 12.53
N ASP A 899 -10.69 33.49 13.64
CA ASP A 899 -9.95 34.28 14.63
C ASP A 899 -10.33 33.86 16.07
N ASP A 900 -9.46 33.06 16.70
CA ASP A 900 -9.44 32.63 18.12
C ASP A 900 -10.22 31.35 18.51
N ASP A 901 -9.58 30.17 18.43
CA ASP A 901 -9.31 29.36 19.66
C ASP A 901 -8.42 28.12 19.38
N MET A 902 -7.12 28.35 19.48
CA MET A 902 -6.09 27.33 19.77
C MET A 902 -5.99 27.13 21.30
N ASP A 903 -6.86 26.31 21.92
CA ASP A 903 -6.52 25.56 23.15
C ASP A 903 -7.57 24.49 23.55
N GLY A 904 -7.12 23.25 23.70
CA GLY A 904 -7.38 22.52 24.95
C GLY A 904 -8.63 21.64 25.09
N SER A 905 -8.46 20.37 24.71
CA SER A 905 -8.90 19.15 25.44
C SER A 905 -10.38 18.74 25.40
N GLN A 906 -10.64 17.67 24.63
CA GLN A 906 -11.38 16.51 25.15
C GLN A 906 -10.57 15.24 24.88
N THR A 907 -10.22 14.58 25.97
CA THR A 907 -9.51 13.31 26.02
C THR A 907 -10.52 12.18 25.86
N ASP A 908 -10.49 11.48 24.73
CA ASP A 908 -10.98 10.11 24.65
C ASP A 908 -9.77 9.17 24.59
N GLU A 909 -9.60 8.43 25.69
CA GLU A 909 -8.61 7.38 25.86
C GLU A 909 -9.11 6.13 25.12
N ASP A 910 -8.75 5.97 23.85
CA ASP A 910 -8.82 4.67 23.18
C ASP A 910 -7.44 3.98 23.16
N ASN A 911 -7.47 2.73 23.60
CA ASN A 911 -6.31 1.90 23.87
C ASN A 911 -5.72 1.36 22.56
N ASP A 912 -4.63 1.97 22.11
CA ASP A 912 -3.71 1.36 21.14
C ASP A 912 -3.02 0.12 21.72
N GLU A 913 -3.68 -1.03 21.57
CA GLU A 913 -3.02 -2.33 21.64
C GLU A 913 -3.62 -3.30 20.60
N ASP A 914 -3.01 -3.39 19.41
CA ASP A 914 -2.51 -4.66 18.85
C ASP A 914 -1.88 -4.46 17.44
N VAL A 915 -0.62 -4.04 17.40
CA VAL A 915 0.25 -4.26 16.22
C VAL A 915 0.59 -5.77 16.18
N SER A 916 -0.27 -6.54 15.52
CA SER A 916 -0.19 -8.01 15.43
C SER A 916 0.65 -8.49 14.24
N ASP A 917 1.96 -8.60 14.47
CA ASP A 917 2.83 -9.76 14.17
C ASP A 917 2.66 -10.55 12.83
N LYS A 918 2.41 -9.87 11.69
CA LYS A 918 2.48 -10.49 10.34
C LYS A 918 3.82 -10.37 9.62
N ASP A 919 4.78 -9.61 10.15
CA ASP A 919 5.97 -9.23 9.37
C ASP A 919 7.31 -9.89 9.74
N MET A 920 7.31 -11.18 10.08
CA MET A 920 8.57 -11.87 10.39
C MET A 920 8.66 -13.26 9.75
N GLY A 921 9.37 -13.33 8.62
CA GLY A 921 10.10 -14.53 8.23
C GLY A 921 9.83 -15.06 6.83
N VAL A 922 10.47 -14.46 5.81
CA VAL A 922 10.96 -15.24 4.66
C VAL A 922 12.42 -14.83 4.46
N ASP A 923 13.35 -15.76 4.72
CA ASP A 923 14.76 -15.59 4.36
C ASP A 923 14.87 -15.68 2.83
N ALA A 924 15.54 -14.71 2.20
CA ALA A 924 15.86 -14.65 0.75
C ALA A 924 16.83 -15.75 0.25
N GLU A 925 16.92 -16.91 0.93
CA GLU A 925 17.90 -17.96 0.59
C GLU A 925 17.36 -19.09 -0.30
N ASP A 926 16.07 -19.09 -0.63
CA ASP A 926 15.51 -19.98 -1.66
C ASP A 926 14.96 -19.08 -2.78
N GLY A 927 15.69 -18.99 -3.90
CA GLY A 927 15.27 -18.25 -5.09
C GLY A 927 14.05 -18.88 -5.76
N ASP A 928 12.88 -18.62 -5.20
CA ASP A 928 11.56 -18.98 -5.73
C ASP A 928 10.62 -17.77 -5.62
N GLU A 929 10.04 -17.41 -6.77
CA GLU A 929 8.83 -16.64 -7.18
C GLU A 929 7.79 -16.10 -6.16
N ALA A 930 7.97 -16.21 -4.85
CA ALA A 930 7.03 -15.75 -3.82
C ALA A 930 7.22 -14.29 -3.38
N ASN A 931 8.19 -13.56 -3.95
CA ASN A 931 8.43 -12.15 -3.64
C ASN A 931 7.32 -11.23 -4.21
N SER A 932 6.76 -11.54 -5.39
CA SER A 932 5.80 -10.64 -6.06
C SER A 932 4.50 -10.43 -5.27
N ASN A 933 3.91 -11.49 -4.71
CA ASN A 933 2.64 -11.36 -3.97
C ASN A 933 2.79 -10.82 -2.54
N ARG A 934 4.01 -10.79 -1.99
CA ARG A 934 4.27 -10.27 -0.64
C ARG A 934 4.72 -8.81 -0.68
N LEU A 935 5.46 -8.39 -1.72
CA LEU A 935 5.72 -6.98 -1.96
C LEU A 935 4.47 -6.24 -2.43
N LYS A 936 3.61 -6.79 -3.30
CA LYS A 936 2.31 -6.16 -3.63
C LYS A 936 1.44 -5.87 -2.41
N LYS A 937 1.53 -6.72 -1.39
CA LYS A 937 0.79 -6.57 -0.11
C LYS A 937 1.48 -5.63 0.89
N LEU A 938 2.77 -5.36 0.71
CA LEU A 938 3.53 -4.36 1.46
C LEU A 938 3.50 -2.99 0.76
N VAL A 939 3.40 -2.93 -0.57
CA VAL A 939 3.13 -1.73 -1.38
C VAL A 939 1.75 -1.18 -1.03
N SER A 940 0.75 -2.04 -0.83
CA SER A 940 -0.55 -1.65 -0.28
C SER A 940 -0.52 -1.29 1.22
N GLN A 941 0.58 -1.56 1.94
CA GLN A 941 0.78 -1.18 3.34
C GLN A 941 1.79 -0.03 3.51
N ALA A 942 2.54 0.34 2.46
CA ALA A 942 3.44 1.49 2.42
C ALA A 942 2.72 2.75 1.92
N SER A 943 1.52 2.60 1.35
CA SER A 943 0.54 3.67 1.17
C SER A 943 -0.07 4.20 2.48
N VAL A 944 0.42 3.75 3.65
CA VAL A 944 -0.07 4.07 5.01
C VAL A 944 0.49 5.41 5.55
N PHE A 945 0.85 6.33 4.67
CA PHE A 945 0.92 7.76 5.01
C PHE A 945 -0.22 8.51 4.30
N ARG A 946 -1.46 8.10 4.61
CA ARG A 946 -2.65 8.97 4.57
C ARG A 946 -3.14 9.11 6.02
N PRO A 947 -3.55 10.30 6.49
CA PRO A 947 -4.33 10.40 7.71
C PRO A 947 -5.72 9.80 7.43
N ASP A 948 -6.14 8.91 8.33
CA ASP A 948 -7.47 8.31 8.50
C ASP A 948 -8.08 7.55 7.31
N ASP A 949 -7.96 6.21 7.37
CA ASP A 949 -8.95 5.27 6.83
C ASP A 949 -8.78 3.91 7.55
N ASP A 950 -9.47 3.76 8.68
CA ASP A 950 -9.52 2.53 9.48
C ASP A 950 -10.48 1.52 8.85
N ASN A 951 -9.94 0.53 8.12
CA ASN A 951 -10.69 -0.68 7.74
C ASN A 951 -10.24 -1.87 8.62
N ASP A 952 -10.94 -2.05 9.74
CA ASP A 952 -10.86 -3.23 10.60
C ASP A 952 -11.99 -4.20 10.21
N ASP A 953 -11.66 -5.25 9.45
CA ASP A 953 -12.57 -6.34 9.09
C ASP A 953 -13.00 -7.11 10.34
N ASN A 954 -14.07 -6.66 11.01
CA ASN A 954 -14.92 -7.50 11.84
C ASN A 954 -16.31 -7.62 11.20
N ASP A 955 -16.55 -8.80 10.67
CA ASP A 955 -17.81 -9.28 10.10
C ASP A 955 -18.92 -9.29 11.19
N ASP A 956 -19.60 -8.16 11.35
CA ASP A 956 -20.94 -8.07 11.94
C ASP A 956 -21.78 -7.10 11.09
N ASN A 957 -22.73 -7.68 10.33
CA ASN A 957 -23.73 -6.97 9.53
C ASN A 957 -24.40 -5.83 10.32
N ASP A 958 -24.06 -4.58 10.03
CA ASP A 958 -24.96 -3.42 10.10
C ASP A 958 -24.51 -2.36 9.08
N ASP A 959 -25.45 -1.96 8.22
CA ASP A 959 -25.32 -1.01 7.09
C ASP A 959 -24.90 0.41 7.54
N ASP A 960 -23.60 0.69 7.72
CA ASP A 960 -23.08 2.06 7.82
C ASP A 960 -21.88 2.29 6.87
N ASP A 961 -22.16 2.26 5.55
CA ASP A 961 -21.36 2.92 4.51
C ASP A 961 -21.56 4.46 4.60
N ASP A 962 -20.96 5.11 5.60
CA ASP A 962 -20.99 6.57 5.76
C ASP A 962 -19.58 7.18 5.50
N ASP A 963 -19.05 6.97 4.29
CA ASP A 963 -17.96 7.77 3.70
C ASP A 963 -18.29 8.20 2.25
N TYR A 964 -19.33 9.02 2.09
CA TYR A 964 -19.61 9.68 0.80
C TYR A 964 -19.49 11.20 0.95
N ILE A 965 -18.25 11.68 1.12
CA ILE A 965 -17.89 13.04 0.71
C ILE A 965 -17.38 12.93 -0.73
N ASP A 966 -18.32 12.94 -1.65
CA ASP A 966 -18.06 13.16 -3.07
C ASP A 966 -18.85 14.43 -3.41
N ASP A 967 -18.39 15.51 -2.78
CA ASP A 967 -18.58 16.90 -3.19
C ASP A 967 -17.51 17.24 -4.25
N GLU A 968 -17.38 16.41 -5.29
CA GLU A 968 -16.75 16.87 -6.52
C GLU A 968 -17.66 17.98 -7.08
N GLU A 969 -17.20 19.23 -7.02
CA GLU A 969 -17.84 20.43 -7.60
C GLU A 969 -17.93 20.31 -9.14
N LEU A 970 -18.77 19.38 -9.63
CA LEU A 970 -19.13 19.23 -11.03
C LEU A 970 -20.02 20.41 -11.41
N GLN A 971 -19.42 21.50 -11.91
CA GLN A 971 -20.18 22.65 -12.42
C GLN A 971 -21.08 22.23 -13.58
N SER A 972 -22.40 22.25 -13.33
CA SER A 972 -23.42 21.90 -14.29
C SER A 972 -24.24 23.14 -14.70
N PRO A 973 -24.74 23.21 -15.95
CA PRO A 973 -25.70 24.24 -16.35
C PRO A 973 -26.99 24.27 -15.52
N ILE A 974 -27.28 23.20 -14.76
CA ILE A 974 -28.41 23.19 -13.82
C ILE A 974 -28.12 24.00 -12.55
N ASP A 975 -26.86 24.29 -12.24
CA ASP A 975 -26.48 24.99 -11.02
C ASP A 975 -27.00 26.42 -11.02
N ASP A 976 -27.00 27.06 -12.19
CA ASP A 976 -27.60 28.37 -12.46
C ASP A 976 -29.14 28.40 -12.39
N VAL A 977 -29.80 27.24 -12.27
CA VAL A 977 -31.26 27.12 -12.28
C VAL A 977 -31.78 26.94 -10.85
N ASP A 978 -32.42 27.99 -10.32
CA ASP A 978 -33.10 27.93 -9.03
C ASP A 978 -34.40 27.11 -9.12
N PRO A 979 -34.54 26.00 -8.36
CA PRO A 979 -35.71 25.13 -8.43
C PRO A 979 -37.01 25.79 -7.96
N PHE A 980 -36.96 26.74 -7.02
CA PHE A 980 -38.13 27.44 -6.49
C PHE A 980 -38.69 28.41 -7.52
N ILE A 981 -37.81 29.18 -8.17
CA ILE A 981 -38.18 30.07 -9.28
C ILE A 981 -38.77 29.26 -10.42
N PHE A 982 -38.11 28.16 -10.80
CA PHE A 982 -38.57 27.28 -11.88
C PHE A 982 -39.95 26.67 -11.58
N PHE A 983 -40.22 26.28 -10.33
CA PHE A 983 -41.54 25.79 -9.90
C PHE A 983 -42.61 26.87 -10.06
N VAL A 984 -42.38 28.08 -9.53
CA VAL A 984 -43.38 29.16 -9.58
C VAL A 984 -43.70 29.58 -11.01
N ASP A 985 -42.69 29.68 -11.87
CA ASP A 985 -42.90 30.03 -13.28
C ASP A 985 -43.67 28.93 -14.02
N THR A 986 -43.34 27.66 -13.76
CA THR A 986 -44.07 26.53 -14.35
C THR A 986 -45.53 26.50 -13.91
N VAL A 987 -45.82 26.77 -12.63
CA VAL A 987 -47.19 26.85 -12.11
C VAL A 987 -47.95 28.03 -12.71
N LYS A 988 -47.31 29.20 -12.88
CA LYS A 988 -47.91 30.36 -13.57
C LYS A 988 -48.25 30.03 -15.03
N VAL A 989 -47.36 29.34 -15.74
CA VAL A 989 -47.60 28.88 -17.12
C VAL A 989 -48.77 27.88 -17.16
N MET A 990 -48.85 26.95 -16.21
CA MET A 990 -49.96 26.01 -16.09
C MET A 990 -51.29 26.73 -15.81
N GLN A 991 -51.28 27.71 -14.89
CA GLN A 991 -52.46 28.53 -14.56
C GLN A 991 -52.95 29.34 -15.77
N ALA A 992 -52.02 29.93 -16.53
CA ALA A 992 -52.35 30.69 -17.74
C ALA A 992 -52.89 29.80 -18.86
N SER A 993 -52.32 28.60 -19.02
CA SER A 993 -52.67 27.66 -20.09
C SER A 993 -53.98 26.91 -19.82
N ASN A 994 -54.26 26.51 -18.57
CA ASN A 994 -55.45 25.75 -18.20
C ASN A 994 -55.97 26.11 -16.77
N PRO A 995 -56.73 27.21 -16.63
CA PRO A 995 -57.20 27.69 -15.32
C PRO A 995 -58.07 26.69 -14.55
N MET A 996 -58.94 25.94 -15.24
CA MET A 996 -59.82 24.93 -14.63
C MET A 996 -59.02 23.77 -14.01
N ARG A 997 -57.94 23.34 -14.68
CA ARG A 997 -57.07 22.26 -14.20
C ARG A 997 -56.33 22.67 -12.93
N PHE A 998 -55.86 23.92 -12.90
CA PHE A 998 -55.22 24.47 -11.71
C PHE A 998 -56.19 24.64 -10.54
N GLN A 999 -57.43 25.09 -10.79
CA GLN A 999 -58.47 25.19 -9.76
C GLN A 999 -58.85 23.83 -9.16
N ASN A 1000 -58.99 22.80 -9.99
CA ASN A 1000 -59.27 21.43 -9.52
C ASN A 1000 -58.12 20.90 -8.66
N LEU A 1001 -56.86 21.13 -9.07
CA LEU A 1001 -55.68 20.76 -8.29
C LEU A 1001 -55.66 21.48 -6.94
N THR A 1002 -55.85 22.80 -6.92
CA THR A 1002 -55.83 23.58 -5.66
C THR A 1002 -56.97 23.22 -4.72
N HIS A 1003 -58.18 22.96 -5.22
CA HIS A 1003 -59.31 22.50 -4.40
C HIS A 1003 -59.16 21.05 -3.89
N GLY A 1004 -58.43 20.20 -4.62
CA GLY A 1004 -58.16 18.81 -4.24
C GLY A 1004 -56.98 18.61 -3.28
N LEU A 1005 -56.20 19.65 -3.00
CA LEU A 1005 -55.07 19.61 -2.07
C LEU A 1005 -55.52 19.84 -0.62
N GLU A 1006 -54.89 19.09 0.30
CA GLU A 1006 -55.08 19.31 1.74
C GLU A 1006 -54.52 20.67 2.17
N PHE A 1007 -55.06 21.22 3.26
CA PHE A 1007 -54.69 22.55 3.78
C PHE A 1007 -53.18 22.69 4.02
N HIS A 1008 -52.51 21.62 4.45
CA HIS A 1008 -51.06 21.58 4.64
C HIS A 1008 -50.30 21.87 3.34
N TYR A 1009 -50.63 21.19 2.24
CA TYR A 1009 -49.98 21.39 0.94
C TYR A 1009 -50.30 22.75 0.30
N GLN A 1010 -51.49 23.31 0.58
CA GLN A 1010 -51.80 24.69 0.17
C GLN A 1010 -50.91 25.70 0.90
N ALA A 1011 -50.64 25.49 2.19
CA ALA A 1011 -49.73 26.31 2.97
C ALA A 1011 -48.28 26.18 2.46
N LEU A 1012 -47.82 24.96 2.18
CA LEU A 1012 -46.49 24.71 1.60
C LEU A 1012 -46.32 25.40 0.24
N ALA A 1013 -47.31 25.30 -0.65
CA ALA A 1013 -47.26 25.97 -1.95
C ALA A 1013 -47.13 27.50 -1.83
N ASN A 1014 -47.82 28.12 -0.87
CA ASN A 1014 -47.70 29.55 -0.60
C ASN A 1014 -46.32 29.91 0.00
N GLY A 1015 -45.80 29.09 0.91
CA GLY A 1015 -44.47 29.28 1.50
C GLY A 1015 -43.34 29.17 0.48
N VAL A 1016 -43.41 28.17 -0.41
CA VAL A 1016 -42.50 27.99 -1.55
C VAL A 1016 -42.58 29.18 -2.50
N ALA A 1017 -43.78 29.69 -2.80
CA ALA A 1017 -43.95 30.84 -3.68
C ALA A 1017 -43.39 32.14 -3.09
N GLN A 1018 -43.49 32.33 -1.77
CA GLN A 1018 -42.88 33.46 -1.07
C GLN A 1018 -41.35 33.37 -1.12
N HIS A 1019 -40.80 32.20 -0.81
CA HIS A 1019 -39.36 31.98 -0.83
C HIS A 1019 -38.75 32.15 -2.22
N ALA A 1020 -39.45 31.73 -3.27
CA ALA A 1020 -39.02 31.96 -4.66
C ALA A 1020 -38.91 33.45 -5.01
N GLU A 1021 -39.75 34.32 -4.44
CA GLU A 1021 -39.66 35.77 -4.64
C GLU A 1021 -38.50 36.38 -3.86
N GLU A 1022 -38.19 35.87 -2.67
CA GLU A 1022 -37.00 36.24 -1.89
C GLU A 1022 -35.71 35.90 -2.68
N ARG A 1023 -35.60 34.65 -3.18
CA ARG A 1023 -34.48 34.20 -4.03
C ARG A 1023 -34.31 35.04 -5.30
N ARG A 1024 -35.40 35.49 -5.94
CA ARG A 1024 -35.32 36.39 -7.11
C ARG A 1024 -34.61 37.70 -6.79
N VAL A 1025 -34.90 38.28 -5.64
CA VAL A 1025 -34.30 39.54 -5.20
C VAL A 1025 -32.82 39.33 -4.84
N GLU A 1026 -32.48 38.22 -4.19
CA GLU A 1026 -31.08 37.84 -3.89
C GLU A 1026 -30.25 37.66 -5.15
N ILE A 1027 -30.73 36.87 -6.12
CA ILE A 1027 -30.02 36.63 -7.40
C ILE A 1027 -29.85 37.94 -8.19
N GLU A 1028 -30.84 38.85 -8.17
CA GLU A 1028 -30.69 40.17 -8.79
C GLU A 1028 -29.63 41.02 -8.10
N LYS A 1029 -29.54 40.95 -6.76
CA LYS A 1029 -28.52 41.65 -5.96
C LYS A 1029 -27.12 41.09 -6.23
N GLU A 1030 -26.95 39.77 -6.23
CA GLU A 1030 -25.69 39.10 -6.58
C GLU A 1030 -25.22 39.44 -8.01
N LYS A 1031 -26.16 39.51 -8.96
CA LYS A 1031 -25.85 39.94 -10.34
C LYS A 1031 -25.40 41.40 -10.40
N MET A 1032 -25.99 42.29 -9.59
CA MET A 1032 -25.55 43.69 -9.50
C MET A 1032 -24.17 43.80 -8.82
N GLU A 1033 -23.88 42.98 -7.82
CA GLU A 1033 -22.58 42.94 -7.13
C GLU A 1033 -21.47 42.36 -8.03
N LYS A 1034 -21.73 41.24 -8.73
CA LYS A 1034 -20.81 40.68 -9.74
C LYS A 1034 -20.54 41.66 -10.89
N ALA A 1035 -21.56 42.42 -11.32
CA ALA A 1035 -21.40 43.47 -12.35
C ALA A 1035 -20.65 44.71 -11.86
N ALA A 1036 -20.68 45.02 -10.56
CA ALA A 1036 -19.91 46.10 -9.96
C ALA A 1036 -18.46 45.71 -9.64
N GLY A 1037 -18.19 44.43 -9.41
CA GLY A 1037 -16.83 43.89 -9.21
C GLY A 1037 -16.04 43.63 -10.49
N THR A 1038 -16.70 43.60 -11.65
CA THR A 1038 -16.07 43.44 -12.98
C THR A 1038 -15.84 44.76 -13.74
N SER A 1039 -16.13 45.90 -13.11
CA SER A 1039 -15.96 47.25 -13.68
C SER A 1039 -14.72 47.99 -13.20
#